data_AF-A0A2R4X1A4-F1
#
_entry.id   AF-A0A2R4X1A4-F1
#
_cell.length_a   1.000
_cell.length_b   1.000
_cell.length_c   1.000
_cell.angle_alpha   90.00
_cell.angle_beta   90.00
_cell.angle_gamma   90.00
#
_symmetry.space_group_name_H-M   'P 1'
#
loop_
_entity.id
_entity.type
_entity.pdbx_description
1 polymer ?
#
loop_
_entity_poly.entity_id
_entity_poly.type
_entity_poly.pdbx_seq_one_letter_code
_entity_poly.pdbx_strand_id
1 'polypeptide(L)'
;MTMGHTDDGDRDRAEPTDVSRRRFLQSGAVTGALAVGAGAGLASAATSIDDASIESFAPLAVDPDNRIVRGDTGEVFTIRGLNVPDPKRMAITEQMRGKTMNGLINMITDTTNGWHPRAIRIPAQPCDIGEHPIGNTGPTWEEFAPEVIENETNEFMTMDRTLQRPPQPPAFTQEQLETYLQEYYDPVVEHCKERGVYCIVDFHRHWHEQPPGDGEGSGPTGMGPEGAAEAENHLPYDSEYTNYWASNAFYGTDHPASWGYVDQTFRNSMDAEYVTEEMIDSGETPYTQWEVNQALVDEALMFWDTVAERYADEPHVVFEPFNEPTAPGIWGPVEDYGAYMMKPLWHTFVDEFATPLIDTIREHTPDTHIMMGLPGWCQATQAVHWRPLPDDNLSITWHNYAGHGVSREANWLNEKCVGEGCWEPEQSQGLQEAMDVHPVAVTEFGWFDREYADQVLYDDQIEIDKWIRGSIPPQQSTESYGKPFIEAMESDDRISWVAWCADNRWLPTMFKPITTNQSDFELTNGNYYETPDDEFPVNCEELPCEWELWDDPNMGQYVKDTLAEHKDDRVPFPSEYNPTDPDGDGLYEDVNENGKVDFNDVNELFQRITAAGIEDDRRFDFTGDGTVDVQDVLALFEMV
;
A
#
# COMPACT_ATOMS: atom_id res chain seq x y z
N MET A 1 22.90 45.48 26.71
CA MET A 1 24.35 45.74 26.95
C MET A 1 25.08 44.43 26.71
N THR A 2 26.17 44.56 25.96
CA THR A 2 27.20 43.63 25.48
C THR A 2 27.83 42.62 26.45
N MET A 3 28.28 41.51 25.83
CA MET A 3 29.44 40.61 26.12
C MET A 3 29.31 39.64 27.31
N GLY A 4 29.79 38.38 27.25
CA GLY A 4 30.56 37.64 26.24
C GLY A 4 30.94 36.21 26.72
N HIS A 5 31.38 35.38 25.77
CA HIS A 5 32.26 34.18 25.81
C HIS A 5 33.09 33.95 27.09
N THR A 6 33.51 32.75 27.54
CA THR A 6 33.83 31.41 26.98
C THR A 6 33.92 30.42 28.17
N ASP A 7 33.77 29.10 27.98
CA ASP A 7 34.89 28.14 27.92
C ASP A 7 34.43 26.67 28.09
N ASP A 8 35.19 25.81 27.41
CA ASP A 8 35.01 24.41 27.05
C ASP A 8 34.99 23.37 28.17
N GLY A 9 34.43 22.19 27.85
CA GLY A 9 34.44 20.99 28.69
C GLY A 9 34.09 19.72 27.91
N ASP A 10 35.03 19.30 27.05
CA ASP A 10 35.17 18.00 26.37
C ASP A 10 34.62 16.77 27.14
N ARG A 11 33.96 15.85 26.43
CA ARG A 11 34.08 14.38 26.60
C ARG A 11 33.42 13.56 25.48
N ASP A 12 34.30 12.83 24.80
CA ASP A 12 34.17 11.46 24.28
C ASP A 12 33.25 11.17 23.08
N ARG A 13 33.81 11.40 21.88
CA ARG A 13 33.47 10.68 20.65
C ARG A 13 34.12 9.29 20.67
N ALA A 14 33.33 8.23 20.52
CA ALA A 14 33.81 6.89 20.21
C ALA A 14 33.95 6.73 18.68
N GLU A 15 35.06 6.14 18.25
CA GLU A 15 35.40 5.94 16.83
C GLU A 15 34.66 4.74 16.20
N PRO A 16 34.38 4.77 14.87
CA PRO A 16 33.81 3.64 14.15
C PRO A 16 34.90 2.60 13.81
N THR A 17 34.64 1.34 14.12
CA THR A 17 35.51 0.21 13.77
C THR A 17 35.37 -0.20 12.32
N ASP A 18 36.51 -0.21 11.65
CA ASP A 18 36.83 -0.67 10.30
C ASP A 18 36.40 -2.13 10.05
N VAL A 19 35.48 -2.37 9.10
CA VAL A 19 35.12 -3.72 8.62
C VAL A 19 35.51 -3.84 7.14
N SER A 20 36.42 -4.78 6.89
CA SER A 20 37.11 -4.98 5.62
C SER A 20 36.17 -5.46 4.51
N ARG A 21 36.11 -4.72 3.40
CA ARG A 21 35.54 -5.17 2.12
C ARG A 21 36.39 -6.31 1.54
N ARG A 22 35.85 -7.54 1.49
CA ARG A 22 36.44 -8.64 0.71
C ARG A 22 35.88 -8.63 -0.70
N ARG A 23 36.74 -8.30 -1.66
CA ARG A 23 36.56 -8.61 -3.09
C ARG A 23 36.47 -10.12 -3.28
N PHE A 24 35.44 -10.59 -3.98
CA PHE A 24 35.46 -11.90 -4.62
C PHE A 24 35.26 -11.72 -6.13
N LEU A 25 36.37 -11.81 -6.87
CA LEU A 25 36.40 -12.01 -8.31
C LEU A 25 36.63 -13.49 -8.56
N GLN A 26 35.72 -14.17 -9.27
CA GLN A 26 36.06 -15.38 -10.02
C GLN A 26 35.21 -15.52 -11.29
N SER A 27 35.87 -15.15 -12.38
CA SER A 27 35.63 -15.48 -13.78
C SER A 27 35.38 -16.98 -14.05
N GLY A 28 34.52 -17.31 -15.03
CA GLY A 28 34.39 -18.70 -15.49
C GLY A 28 33.45 -19.01 -16.67
N ALA A 29 33.75 -18.46 -17.85
CA ALA A 29 33.54 -19.06 -19.18
C ALA A 29 32.11 -19.25 -19.75
N VAL A 30 31.78 -18.35 -20.68
CA VAL A 30 30.93 -18.57 -21.86
C VAL A 30 31.44 -19.78 -22.65
N THR A 31 30.55 -20.72 -22.98
CA THR A 31 30.72 -21.60 -24.16
C THR A 31 29.40 -21.65 -24.92
N GLY A 32 29.34 -20.90 -26.01
CA GLY A 32 28.24 -20.97 -26.96
C GLY A 32 28.26 -22.27 -27.77
N ALA A 33 27.06 -22.80 -28.02
CA ALA A 33 26.83 -23.73 -29.11
C ALA A 33 25.45 -23.44 -29.72
N LEU A 34 25.46 -22.64 -30.80
CA LEU A 34 24.38 -22.52 -31.76
C LEU A 34 24.09 -23.90 -32.37
N ALA A 35 22.90 -24.43 -32.12
CA ALA A 35 22.33 -25.52 -32.90
C ALA A 35 21.10 -24.99 -33.66
N VAL A 36 21.32 -24.60 -34.91
CA VAL A 36 20.26 -24.30 -35.88
C VAL A 36 19.52 -25.60 -36.18
N GLY A 37 18.34 -25.76 -35.58
CA GLY A 37 17.37 -26.81 -35.89
C GLY A 37 16.16 -26.22 -36.59
N ALA A 38 16.11 -26.34 -37.91
CA ALA A 38 14.94 -25.96 -38.71
C ALA A 38 13.74 -26.86 -38.37
N GLY A 39 12.66 -26.26 -37.84
CA GLY A 39 11.37 -26.91 -37.63
C GLY A 39 10.28 -25.84 -37.63
N ALA A 40 9.39 -25.91 -38.61
CA ALA A 40 8.34 -24.93 -38.85
C ALA A 40 7.36 -24.81 -37.66
N GLY A 41 7.24 -23.60 -37.13
CA GLY A 41 6.21 -23.15 -36.19
C GLY A 41 6.00 -21.66 -36.42
N LEU A 42 4.75 -21.22 -36.43
CA LEU A 42 4.35 -19.86 -36.79
C LEU A 42 5.13 -18.81 -36.00
N ALA A 43 5.80 -17.91 -36.72
CA ALA A 43 6.24 -16.64 -36.17
C ALA A 43 4.98 -15.80 -35.91
N SER A 44 4.50 -15.82 -34.67
CA SER A 44 3.71 -14.71 -34.13
C SER A 44 4.60 -13.47 -34.20
N ALA A 45 4.09 -12.46 -34.88
CA ALA A 45 4.76 -11.17 -34.98
C ALA A 45 5.00 -10.62 -33.58
N ALA A 46 6.26 -10.35 -33.24
CA ALA A 46 6.59 -9.41 -32.18
C ALA A 46 6.04 -8.05 -32.64
N THR A 47 4.87 -7.68 -32.11
CA THR A 47 4.40 -6.31 -32.14
C THR A 47 5.38 -5.49 -31.32
N SER A 48 5.95 -4.46 -31.95
CA SER A 48 6.66 -3.39 -31.25
C SER A 48 5.76 -2.87 -30.14
N ILE A 49 6.24 -2.94 -28.90
CA ILE A 49 5.64 -2.28 -27.75
C ILE A 49 6.01 -0.81 -27.91
N ASP A 50 5.09 -0.02 -28.48
CA ASP A 50 5.25 1.44 -28.61
C ASP A 50 4.87 2.12 -27.27
N ASP A 51 5.88 2.80 -26.70
CA ASP A 51 5.87 4.16 -26.11
C ASP A 51 5.29 4.45 -24.70
N ALA A 52 4.93 3.46 -23.87
CA ALA A 52 4.53 3.79 -22.48
C ALA A 52 4.78 2.72 -21.40
N SER A 53 5.59 1.70 -21.67
CA SER A 53 6.03 0.71 -20.68
C SER A 53 7.40 1.09 -20.13
N ILE A 54 7.66 0.87 -18.84
CA ILE A 54 8.98 1.10 -18.23
C ILE A 54 9.99 0.16 -18.87
N GLU A 55 10.95 0.71 -19.62
CA GLU A 55 11.93 -0.08 -20.38
C GLU A 55 13.05 -0.65 -19.50
N SER A 56 13.38 0.05 -18.41
CA SER A 56 14.37 -0.38 -17.43
C SER A 56 13.91 -0.03 -16.02
N PHE A 57 13.97 -1.01 -15.13
CA PHE A 57 13.64 -0.83 -13.73
C PHE A 57 14.88 -0.48 -12.92
N ALA A 58 14.66 0.36 -11.92
CA ALA A 58 15.61 0.61 -10.86
C ALA A 58 14.88 0.57 -9.51
N PRO A 59 15.55 0.20 -8.41
CA PRO A 59 15.00 0.38 -7.09
C PRO A 59 14.55 1.83 -6.90
N LEU A 60 13.40 2.01 -6.26
CA LEU A 60 12.93 3.33 -5.88
C LEU A 60 13.61 3.76 -4.58
N ALA A 61 13.93 5.04 -4.51
CA ALA A 61 14.57 5.68 -3.36
C ALA A 61 13.72 6.86 -2.89
N VAL A 62 14.04 7.41 -1.71
CA VAL A 62 13.50 8.68 -1.22
C VAL A 62 14.60 9.72 -1.25
N ASP A 63 14.29 10.91 -1.78
CA ASP A 63 15.23 12.02 -1.84
C ASP A 63 15.11 12.94 -0.59
N PRO A 64 16.04 13.92 -0.43
CA PRO A 64 16.01 14.83 0.71
C PRO A 64 14.77 15.76 0.81
N ASP A 65 13.95 15.83 -0.24
CA ASP A 65 12.69 16.59 -0.25
C ASP A 65 11.48 15.66 -0.01
N ASN A 66 11.71 14.42 0.46
CA ASN A 66 10.69 13.38 0.69
C ASN A 66 9.90 12.98 -0.56
N ARG A 67 10.54 12.98 -1.72
CA ARG A 67 9.93 12.47 -2.96
C ARG A 67 10.43 11.07 -3.25
N ILE A 68 9.55 10.23 -3.78
CA ILE A 68 9.96 8.95 -4.37
C ILE A 68 10.69 9.27 -5.67
N VAL A 69 11.90 8.73 -5.84
CA VAL A 69 12.75 8.92 -7.00
C VAL A 69 13.27 7.58 -7.52
N ARG A 70 13.71 7.52 -8.77
CA ARG A 70 14.49 6.38 -9.25
C ARG A 70 15.87 6.39 -8.62
N GLY A 71 16.33 5.24 -8.11
CA GLY A 71 17.63 5.14 -7.43
C GLY A 71 18.85 5.28 -8.36
N ASP A 72 18.69 5.07 -9.66
CA ASP A 72 19.76 5.16 -10.66
C ASP A 72 19.90 6.55 -11.29
N THR A 73 18.80 7.28 -11.50
CA THR A 73 18.78 8.62 -12.12
C THR A 73 18.53 9.75 -11.12
N GLY A 74 17.92 9.48 -9.98
CA GLY A 74 17.45 10.50 -9.03
C GLY A 74 16.22 11.27 -9.51
N GLU A 75 15.61 10.88 -10.63
CA GLU A 75 14.40 11.52 -11.15
C GLU A 75 13.18 11.17 -10.32
N VAL A 76 12.32 12.15 -10.04
CA VAL A 76 11.07 11.97 -9.31
C VAL A 76 10.18 10.95 -10.02
N PHE A 77 9.76 9.93 -9.29
CA PHE A 77 8.91 8.85 -9.77
C PHE A 77 7.61 8.81 -8.95
N THR A 78 6.55 9.41 -9.50
CA THR A 78 5.22 9.32 -8.92
C THR A 78 4.57 8.00 -9.34
N ILE A 79 4.26 7.13 -8.38
CA ILE A 79 3.56 5.87 -8.64
C ILE A 79 2.08 6.18 -8.85
N ARG A 80 1.55 5.71 -9.98
CA ARG A 80 0.12 5.73 -10.33
C ARG A 80 -0.27 4.33 -10.76
N GLY A 81 -1.16 3.67 -10.02
CA GLY A 81 -1.34 2.23 -10.18
C GLY A 81 -2.75 1.73 -9.97
N LEU A 82 -2.88 0.41 -10.06
CA LEU A 82 -4.13 -0.31 -9.84
C LEU A 82 -3.89 -1.48 -8.89
N ASN A 83 -4.80 -1.68 -7.94
CA ASN A 83 -4.93 -2.92 -7.19
C ASN A 83 -5.63 -3.97 -8.04
N VAL A 84 -5.15 -5.21 -7.98
CA VAL A 84 -5.86 -6.39 -8.50
C VAL A 84 -6.26 -7.30 -7.35
N PRO A 85 -7.15 -8.29 -7.55
CA PRO A 85 -7.44 -9.24 -6.48
C PRO A 85 -6.27 -10.17 -6.17
N ASP A 86 -6.36 -10.92 -5.07
CA ASP A 86 -5.34 -11.92 -4.70
C ASP A 86 -5.12 -12.93 -5.86
N PRO A 87 -3.86 -13.24 -6.23
CA PRO A 87 -3.54 -14.16 -7.33
C PRO A 87 -4.16 -15.55 -7.23
N LYS A 88 -4.18 -16.14 -6.03
CA LYS A 88 -4.79 -17.45 -5.81
C LYS A 88 -6.30 -17.35 -5.84
N ARG A 89 -6.89 -16.29 -5.25
CA ARG A 89 -8.33 -16.03 -5.37
C ARG A 89 -8.76 -15.89 -6.83
N MET A 90 -7.99 -15.15 -7.63
CA MET A 90 -8.21 -15.00 -9.07
C MET A 90 -8.17 -16.35 -9.80
N ALA A 91 -7.20 -17.21 -9.47
CA ALA A 91 -7.06 -18.51 -10.10
C ALA A 91 -8.25 -19.43 -9.79
N ILE A 92 -8.65 -19.53 -8.52
CA ILE A 92 -9.77 -20.40 -8.10
C ILE A 92 -11.12 -19.93 -8.67
N THR A 93 -11.30 -18.62 -8.77
CA THR A 93 -12.56 -18.03 -9.25
C THR A 93 -12.48 -17.57 -10.71
N GLU A 94 -11.51 -18.04 -11.48
CA GLU A 94 -11.26 -17.61 -12.86
C GLU A 94 -12.52 -17.72 -13.71
N GLN A 95 -13.27 -18.82 -13.60
CA GLN A 95 -14.49 -19.05 -14.36
C GLN A 95 -15.61 -18.07 -13.98
N MET A 96 -15.68 -17.71 -12.70
CA MET A 96 -16.63 -16.71 -12.18
C MET A 96 -16.24 -15.29 -12.57
N ARG A 97 -14.96 -15.01 -12.79
CA ARG A 97 -14.48 -13.68 -13.20
C ARG A 97 -14.39 -13.56 -14.70
N GLY A 98 -14.23 -14.68 -15.40
CA GLY A 98 -14.10 -14.75 -16.84
C GLY A 98 -12.71 -14.44 -17.37
N LYS A 99 -11.68 -14.38 -16.52
CA LYS A 99 -10.35 -13.89 -16.90
C LYS A 99 -9.30 -14.43 -15.93
N THR A 100 -8.18 -14.90 -16.48
CA THR A 100 -6.98 -15.22 -15.68
C THR A 100 -6.37 -13.96 -15.09
N MET A 101 -5.52 -14.10 -14.07
CA MET A 101 -4.73 -12.99 -13.54
C MET A 101 -3.87 -12.31 -14.63
N ASN A 102 -3.12 -13.08 -15.43
CA ASN A 102 -2.35 -12.49 -16.53
C ASN A 102 -3.26 -11.84 -17.58
N GLY A 103 -4.44 -12.40 -17.85
CA GLY A 103 -5.43 -11.78 -18.74
C GLY A 103 -5.90 -10.42 -18.22
N LEU A 104 -6.12 -10.29 -16.91
CA LEU A 104 -6.45 -9.04 -16.24
C LEU A 104 -5.31 -8.04 -16.37
N ILE A 105 -4.09 -8.42 -15.99
CA ILE A 105 -2.90 -7.56 -16.06
C ILE A 105 -2.65 -7.09 -17.50
N ASN A 106 -2.71 -7.99 -18.49
CA ASN A 106 -2.58 -7.62 -19.90
C ASN A 106 -3.61 -6.56 -20.30
N MET A 107 -4.87 -6.70 -19.87
CA MET A 107 -5.94 -5.76 -20.17
C MET A 107 -5.69 -4.38 -19.55
N ILE A 108 -5.32 -4.33 -18.27
CA ILE A 108 -5.15 -3.08 -17.51
C ILE A 108 -3.76 -2.45 -17.67
N THR A 109 -2.90 -3.04 -18.48
CA THR A 109 -1.59 -2.50 -18.89
C THR A 109 -1.49 -2.36 -20.41
N ASP A 110 -2.61 -2.47 -21.14
CA ASP A 110 -2.64 -2.31 -22.60
C ASP A 110 -2.61 -0.82 -22.97
N THR A 111 -1.41 -0.33 -23.28
CA THR A 111 -1.16 1.06 -23.70
C THR A 111 -1.88 1.41 -25.01
N THR A 112 -2.14 0.43 -25.89
CA THR A 112 -2.89 0.66 -27.13
C THR A 112 -4.37 0.91 -26.87
N ASN A 113 -4.85 0.51 -25.70
CA ASN A 113 -6.20 0.75 -25.21
C ASN A 113 -6.23 1.85 -24.12
N GLY A 114 -5.18 2.67 -24.01
CA GLY A 114 -5.14 3.83 -23.10
C GLY A 114 -4.96 3.48 -21.63
N TRP A 115 -4.44 2.30 -21.31
CA TRP A 115 -4.02 1.99 -19.95
C TRP A 115 -2.54 2.29 -19.74
N HIS A 116 -2.23 3.10 -18.73
CA HIS A 116 -0.87 3.54 -18.43
C HIS A 116 -0.53 3.50 -16.92
N PRO A 117 -0.85 2.41 -16.18
CA PRO A 117 -0.36 2.30 -14.80
C PRO A 117 1.15 2.13 -14.78
N ARG A 118 1.79 2.61 -13.72
CA ARG A 118 3.23 2.45 -13.44
C ARG A 118 3.51 1.32 -12.47
N ALA A 119 2.51 0.96 -11.67
CA ALA A 119 2.59 -0.15 -10.75
C ALA A 119 1.26 -0.90 -10.70
N ILE A 120 1.36 -2.21 -10.45
CA ILE A 120 0.22 -3.04 -10.07
C ILE A 120 0.48 -3.50 -8.63
N ARG A 121 -0.49 -3.26 -7.74
CA ARG A 121 -0.45 -3.73 -6.36
C ARG A 121 -1.13 -5.07 -6.26
N ILE A 122 -0.39 -6.05 -5.72
CA ILE A 122 -0.79 -7.44 -5.60
C ILE A 122 -1.02 -7.72 -4.11
N PRO A 123 -2.27 -7.89 -3.66
CA PRO A 123 -2.56 -8.20 -2.26
C PRO A 123 -2.37 -9.69 -2.00
N ALA A 124 -1.43 -10.05 -1.13
CA ALA A 124 -1.23 -11.42 -0.65
C ALA A 124 -2.09 -11.68 0.59
N GLN A 125 -3.24 -12.32 0.42
CA GLN A 125 -4.19 -12.48 1.52
C GLN A 125 -3.88 -13.72 2.38
N PRO A 126 -3.69 -13.57 3.70
CA PRO A 126 -3.54 -14.69 4.64
C PRO A 126 -4.68 -15.71 4.60
N CYS A 127 -5.91 -15.27 4.31
CA CYS A 127 -7.03 -16.18 4.12
C CYS A 127 -6.84 -17.08 2.89
N ASP A 128 -6.24 -16.56 1.82
CA ASP A 128 -6.01 -17.30 0.58
C ASP A 128 -4.75 -18.18 0.67
N ILE A 129 -3.69 -17.67 1.30
CA ILE A 129 -2.48 -18.44 1.59
C ILE A 129 -2.82 -19.65 2.48
N GLY A 130 -3.58 -19.42 3.56
CA GLY A 130 -3.98 -20.45 4.52
C GLY A 130 -5.20 -21.28 4.10
N GLU A 131 -5.85 -20.96 2.98
CA GLU A 131 -7.08 -21.59 2.47
C GLU A 131 -8.25 -21.58 3.47
N HIS A 132 -8.41 -20.46 4.18
CA HIS A 132 -9.48 -20.30 5.16
C HIS A 132 -10.83 -20.08 4.47
N PRO A 133 -11.94 -20.53 5.10
CA PRO A 133 -13.27 -20.11 4.70
C PRO A 133 -13.39 -18.59 4.70
N ILE A 134 -14.18 -18.04 3.77
CA ILE A 134 -14.44 -16.60 3.77
C ILE A 134 -15.22 -16.26 5.03
N GLY A 135 -14.69 -15.34 5.81
CA GLY A 135 -15.35 -14.81 6.98
C GLY A 135 -15.56 -15.81 8.13
N ASN A 136 -14.96 -17.00 8.15
CA ASN A 136 -15.31 -17.99 9.17
C ASN A 136 -14.11 -18.76 9.73
N THR A 137 -13.65 -18.39 10.94
CA THR A 137 -12.65 -19.17 11.69
C THR A 137 -12.92 -19.27 13.20
N GLY A 138 -14.09 -18.85 13.71
CA GLY A 138 -14.41 -18.88 15.15
C GLY A 138 -15.52 -19.86 15.54
N PRO A 139 -15.56 -20.36 16.79
CA PRO A 139 -16.68 -21.18 17.26
C PRO A 139 -17.99 -20.41 17.24
N THR A 140 -19.10 -21.13 17.10
CA THR A 140 -20.43 -20.52 17.12
C THR A 140 -20.73 -19.96 18.51
N TRP A 141 -21.57 -18.93 18.62
CA TRP A 141 -21.99 -18.41 19.92
C TRP A 141 -22.65 -19.48 20.82
N GLU A 142 -23.25 -20.50 20.20
CA GLU A 142 -23.82 -21.69 20.87
C GLU A 142 -22.76 -22.52 21.60
N GLU A 143 -21.53 -22.55 21.09
CA GLU A 143 -20.39 -23.21 21.72
C GLU A 143 -19.74 -22.34 22.81
N PHE A 144 -19.84 -21.00 22.68
CA PHE A 144 -19.17 -20.05 23.58
C PHE A 144 -19.98 -19.65 24.82
N ALA A 145 -21.31 -19.51 24.69
CA ALA A 145 -22.18 -19.06 25.78
C ALA A 145 -23.58 -19.68 25.72
N PRO A 146 -23.73 -21.00 25.94
CA PRO A 146 -25.02 -21.70 25.84
C PRO A 146 -26.10 -21.15 26.80
N GLU A 147 -25.70 -20.42 27.85
CA GLU A 147 -26.57 -19.86 28.88
C GLU A 147 -27.23 -18.52 28.47
N VAL A 148 -26.71 -17.83 27.44
CA VAL A 148 -27.19 -16.50 27.00
C VAL A 148 -28.39 -16.62 26.03
N ILE A 149 -28.61 -17.81 25.48
CA ILE A 149 -29.66 -18.10 24.49
C ILE A 149 -31.07 -18.17 25.12
N GLU A 150 -31.21 -18.19 26.45
CA GLU A 150 -32.53 -18.31 27.09
C GLU A 150 -33.42 -17.04 27.00
N ASN A 151 -32.91 -15.89 26.55
CA ASN A 151 -33.72 -14.69 26.31
C ASN A 151 -33.85 -14.40 24.81
N GLU A 152 -34.92 -14.95 24.20
CA GLU A 152 -35.33 -14.89 22.78
C GLU A 152 -35.62 -13.47 22.21
N THR A 153 -34.88 -12.42 22.58
CA THR A 153 -35.18 -11.04 22.15
C THR A 153 -34.04 -10.30 21.44
N ASN A 154 -32.84 -10.88 21.37
CA ASN A 154 -31.73 -10.30 20.60
C ASN A 154 -31.58 -10.99 19.24
N GLU A 155 -32.55 -10.77 18.34
CA GLU A 155 -32.43 -11.16 16.91
C GLU A 155 -31.14 -10.61 16.27
N PHE A 156 -30.63 -9.47 16.76
CA PHE A 156 -29.34 -8.87 16.39
C PHE A 156 -28.09 -9.71 16.73
N MET A 157 -28.19 -10.63 17.70
CA MET A 157 -27.07 -11.51 18.09
C MET A 157 -27.10 -12.83 17.31
N THR A 158 -28.26 -13.22 16.78
CA THR A 158 -28.44 -14.39 15.92
C THR A 158 -28.21 -14.08 14.43
N MET A 159 -28.30 -12.81 14.04
CA MET A 159 -27.92 -12.37 12.70
C MET A 159 -26.41 -12.08 12.66
N ASP A 160 -25.67 -13.01 12.07
CA ASP A 160 -24.55 -12.69 11.17
C ASP A 160 -23.21 -12.15 11.76
N ARG A 161 -22.96 -12.28 13.06
CA ARG A 161 -21.62 -12.01 13.65
C ARG A 161 -20.66 -13.22 13.64
N THR A 162 -21.12 -14.33 13.06
CA THR A 162 -20.38 -15.60 12.92
C THR A 162 -19.69 -15.75 11.57
N LEU A 163 -20.00 -14.89 10.58
CA LEU A 163 -19.64 -15.06 9.16
C LEU A 163 -18.61 -14.02 8.64
N GLN A 164 -17.95 -13.26 9.52
CA GLN A 164 -16.96 -12.23 9.18
C GLN A 164 -15.76 -12.19 10.16
N ARG A 165 -15.01 -13.30 10.33
CA ARG A 165 -13.79 -13.32 11.18
C ARG A 165 -12.53 -13.53 10.35
N PRO A 166 -11.52 -12.64 10.44
CA PRO A 166 -10.23 -12.88 9.81
C PRO A 166 -9.52 -14.08 10.47
N PRO A 167 -8.73 -14.86 9.71
CA PRO A 167 -7.95 -15.97 10.26
C PRO A 167 -7.02 -15.52 11.39
N GLN A 168 -6.98 -16.30 12.48
CA GLN A 168 -6.12 -16.03 13.63
C GLN A 168 -4.65 -16.30 13.30
N PRO A 169 -3.71 -15.48 13.79
CA PRO A 169 -2.29 -15.75 13.60
C PRO A 169 -1.80 -16.94 14.44
N PRO A 170 -0.93 -17.81 13.89
CA PRO A 170 -0.52 -17.82 12.49
C PRO A 170 -1.64 -18.38 11.60
N ALA A 171 -2.02 -17.61 10.58
CA ALA A 171 -3.04 -17.94 9.60
C ALA A 171 -2.52 -18.95 8.59
N PHE A 172 -1.22 -19.01 8.36
CA PHE A 172 -0.65 -19.95 7.40
C PHE A 172 0.73 -20.41 7.87
N THR A 173 1.14 -21.56 7.37
CA THR A 173 2.48 -22.10 7.58
C THR A 173 3.44 -21.59 6.49
N GLN A 174 4.74 -21.65 6.75
CA GLN A 174 5.76 -21.32 5.75
C GLN A 174 5.65 -22.21 4.49
N GLU A 175 5.27 -23.49 4.62
CA GLU A 175 5.07 -24.40 3.48
C GLU A 175 3.89 -23.97 2.59
N GLN A 176 2.79 -23.51 3.22
CA GLN A 176 1.66 -22.93 2.50
C GLN A 176 2.06 -21.63 1.79
N LEU A 177 2.84 -20.77 2.45
CA LEU A 177 3.36 -19.54 1.84
C LEU A 177 4.24 -19.83 0.63
N GLU A 178 5.21 -20.73 0.75
CA GLU A 178 6.11 -21.10 -0.35
C GLU A 178 5.34 -21.67 -1.56
N THR A 179 4.34 -22.52 -1.29
CA THR A 179 3.48 -23.07 -2.36
C THR A 179 2.66 -21.97 -3.01
N TYR A 180 2.05 -21.09 -2.23
CA TYR A 180 1.30 -19.94 -2.73
C TYR A 180 2.16 -19.03 -3.61
N LEU A 181 3.37 -18.68 -3.14
CA LEU A 181 4.31 -17.84 -3.87
C LEU A 181 4.70 -18.50 -5.19
N GLN A 182 5.12 -19.77 -5.14
CA GLN A 182 5.56 -20.49 -6.33
C GLN A 182 4.46 -20.67 -7.39
N GLU A 183 3.24 -21.01 -6.98
CA GLU A 183 2.16 -21.36 -7.91
C GLU A 183 1.42 -20.14 -8.45
N TYR A 184 1.22 -19.12 -7.62
CA TYR A 184 0.30 -18.01 -7.94
C TYR A 184 0.98 -16.65 -7.97
N TYR A 185 1.98 -16.41 -7.12
CA TYR A 185 2.54 -15.08 -6.93
C TYR A 185 3.74 -14.76 -7.83
N ASP A 186 4.73 -15.66 -7.89
CA ASP A 186 5.91 -15.54 -8.76
C ASP A 186 5.53 -15.28 -10.23
N PRO A 187 4.55 -15.99 -10.83
CA PRO A 187 4.15 -15.73 -12.22
C PRO A 187 3.60 -14.32 -12.42
N VAL A 188 2.97 -13.73 -11.39
CA VAL A 188 2.38 -12.39 -11.44
C VAL A 188 3.45 -11.31 -11.31
N VAL A 189 4.41 -11.51 -10.41
CA VAL A 189 5.57 -10.63 -10.25
C VAL A 189 6.38 -10.56 -11.55
N GLU A 190 6.65 -11.71 -12.17
CA GLU A 190 7.32 -11.78 -13.46
C GLU A 190 6.48 -11.13 -14.58
N HIS A 191 5.17 -11.35 -14.57
CA HIS A 191 4.32 -10.75 -15.59
C HIS A 191 4.26 -9.22 -15.49
N CYS A 192 4.30 -8.64 -14.29
CA CYS A 192 4.42 -7.18 -14.12
C CYS A 192 5.70 -6.64 -14.78
N LYS A 193 6.82 -7.34 -14.60
CA LYS A 193 8.10 -7.03 -15.27
C LYS A 193 7.99 -7.08 -16.79
N GLU A 194 7.38 -8.14 -17.34
CA GLU A 194 7.15 -8.29 -18.79
C GLU A 194 6.26 -7.19 -19.37
N ARG A 195 5.33 -6.67 -18.56
CA ARG A 195 4.44 -5.57 -18.93
C ARG A 195 5.06 -4.18 -18.71
N GLY A 196 6.25 -4.10 -18.14
CA GLY A 196 6.95 -2.85 -17.86
C GLY A 196 6.25 -1.99 -16.81
N VAL A 197 5.75 -2.63 -15.74
CA VAL A 197 5.18 -1.97 -14.56
C VAL A 197 5.81 -2.52 -13.28
N TYR A 198 5.96 -1.67 -12.26
CA TYR A 198 6.39 -2.11 -10.93
C TYR A 198 5.34 -3.04 -10.31
N CYS A 199 5.80 -3.96 -9.46
CA CYS A 199 4.95 -4.85 -8.67
C CYS A 199 5.03 -4.42 -7.20
N ILE A 200 3.92 -3.96 -6.62
CA ILE A 200 3.84 -3.71 -5.18
C ILE A 200 3.37 -5.02 -4.53
N VAL A 201 4.26 -5.62 -3.74
CA VAL A 201 3.98 -6.83 -2.96
C VAL A 201 3.41 -6.39 -1.63
N ASP A 202 2.12 -6.62 -1.44
CA ASP A 202 1.39 -6.22 -0.26
C ASP A 202 1.09 -7.44 0.61
N PHE A 203 1.62 -7.43 1.84
CA PHE A 203 1.14 -8.37 2.86
C PHE A 203 -0.26 -7.91 3.30
N HIS A 204 -1.28 -8.41 2.60
CA HIS A 204 -2.67 -7.95 2.69
C HIS A 204 -3.38 -8.44 3.95
N ARG A 205 -2.80 -8.08 5.10
CA ARG A 205 -3.29 -8.36 6.43
C ARG A 205 -4.10 -7.18 6.92
N HIS A 206 -5.38 -7.44 7.16
CA HIS A 206 -6.23 -6.66 8.05
C HIS A 206 -6.67 -7.63 9.17
N TRP A 207 -6.52 -7.22 10.42
CA TRP A 207 -6.80 -8.10 11.55
C TRP A 207 -7.73 -7.43 12.56
N HIS A 208 -8.96 -7.14 12.11
CA HIS A 208 -10.16 -6.88 12.93
C HIS A 208 -11.38 -6.75 12.01
N GLU A 209 -12.50 -7.40 12.32
CA GLU A 209 -13.83 -7.08 11.77
C GLU A 209 -14.84 -6.99 12.92
N GLN A 210 -14.90 -5.82 13.55
CA GLN A 210 -16.21 -5.32 13.98
C GLN A 210 -16.73 -4.51 12.80
N PRO A 211 -17.97 -4.70 12.33
CA PRO A 211 -18.63 -3.58 11.70
C PRO A 211 -18.65 -2.46 12.74
N PRO A 212 -18.07 -1.27 12.47
CA PRO A 212 -18.26 -0.14 13.34
C PRO A 212 -19.77 0.04 13.50
N GLY A 213 -20.22 0.39 14.70
CA GLY A 213 -21.62 0.74 14.92
C GLY A 213 -22.11 1.62 13.77
N ASP A 214 -23.38 1.51 13.39
CA ASP A 214 -24.03 2.30 12.34
C ASP A 214 -23.78 3.83 12.43
N GLY A 215 -23.19 4.30 13.53
CA GLY A 215 -22.97 5.71 13.83
C GLY A 215 -24.26 6.38 14.30
N GLU A 216 -25.34 5.60 14.42
CA GLU A 216 -26.65 6.06 14.87
C GLU A 216 -26.94 5.70 16.33
N GLY A 217 -26.05 4.97 17.00
CA GLY A 217 -26.21 4.63 18.42
C GLY A 217 -27.38 3.66 18.61
N SER A 218 -27.16 2.39 18.29
CA SER A 218 -28.18 1.34 18.39
C SER A 218 -28.36 0.75 19.81
N GLY A 219 -27.89 1.44 20.85
CA GLY A 219 -28.28 1.19 22.23
C GLY A 219 -29.67 1.79 22.57
N PRO A 220 -30.48 1.18 23.44
CA PRO A 220 -31.85 1.63 23.76
C PRO A 220 -31.93 3.01 24.44
N THR A 221 -30.82 3.70 24.62
CA THR A 221 -30.72 4.98 25.32
C THR A 221 -30.33 6.15 24.45
N GLY A 222 -29.97 5.96 23.17
CA GLY A 222 -29.74 7.03 22.18
C GLY A 222 -29.43 8.38 22.81
N MET A 223 -28.17 8.56 23.25
CA MET A 223 -27.65 9.62 24.13
C MET A 223 -27.76 9.39 25.65
N GLY A 224 -26.62 9.02 26.23
CA GLY A 224 -26.27 9.25 27.64
C GLY A 224 -24.78 9.58 27.76
N PRO A 225 -24.27 10.02 28.94
CA PRO A 225 -22.86 10.36 29.18
C PRO A 225 -21.85 9.22 28.94
N GLU A 226 -22.36 8.05 28.56
CA GLU A 226 -21.65 6.78 28.37
C GLU A 226 -21.45 6.44 26.87
N GLY A 227 -21.94 7.28 25.95
CA GLY A 227 -22.14 6.94 24.53
C GLY A 227 -20.93 6.97 23.58
N ALA A 228 -19.70 7.28 24.05
CA ALA A 228 -18.52 7.29 23.17
C ALA A 228 -17.89 5.89 22.96
N ALA A 229 -18.12 4.95 23.89
CA ALA A 229 -17.50 3.62 23.84
C ALA A 229 -18.31 2.56 23.07
N GLU A 230 -19.56 2.85 22.71
CA GLU A 230 -20.42 1.93 21.96
C GLU A 230 -20.15 1.93 20.45
N ALA A 231 -19.46 2.94 19.91
CA ALA A 231 -19.18 3.04 18.48
C ALA A 231 -18.08 2.07 17.98
N GLU A 232 -17.19 1.61 18.87
CA GLU A 232 -16.09 0.69 18.55
C GLU A 232 -16.37 -0.78 18.94
N ASN A 233 -17.39 -1.10 19.75
CA ASN A 233 -17.39 -2.37 20.49
C ASN A 233 -18.76 -3.07 20.57
N HIS A 234 -18.86 -4.23 19.94
CA HIS A 234 -19.98 -5.17 20.16
C HIS A 234 -19.53 -6.61 20.50
N LEU A 235 -18.23 -6.90 20.57
CA LEU A 235 -17.74 -8.10 21.26
C LEU A 235 -17.35 -7.70 22.69
N PRO A 236 -17.59 -8.55 23.70
CA PRO A 236 -17.07 -8.34 25.04
C PRO A 236 -15.55 -8.12 25.01
N TYR A 237 -15.05 -7.12 25.73
CA TYR A 237 -13.60 -6.82 25.83
C TYR A 237 -12.78 -7.98 26.40
N ASP A 238 -13.43 -8.98 27.00
CA ASP A 238 -12.85 -10.23 27.53
C ASP A 238 -13.00 -11.44 26.57
N SER A 239 -13.34 -11.19 25.31
CA SER A 239 -13.39 -12.26 24.32
C SER A 239 -11.98 -12.66 23.90
N GLU A 240 -11.67 -13.95 23.95
CA GLU A 240 -10.47 -14.54 23.31
C GLU A 240 -10.43 -14.32 21.78
N TYR A 241 -11.48 -13.70 21.21
CA TYR A 241 -11.64 -13.36 19.80
C TYR A 241 -11.56 -11.85 19.51
N THR A 242 -11.31 -11.00 20.52
CA THR A 242 -11.01 -9.58 20.30
C THR A 242 -9.56 -9.43 19.87
N ASN A 243 -9.37 -9.10 18.59
CA ASN A 243 -8.11 -9.20 17.89
C ASN A 243 -7.58 -7.80 17.51
N TYR A 244 -6.45 -7.42 18.10
CA TYR A 244 -5.79 -6.13 17.93
C TYR A 244 -4.29 -6.29 17.67
N TRP A 245 -3.70 -5.45 16.83
CA TRP A 245 -2.25 -5.49 16.59
C TRP A 245 -1.44 -5.22 17.87
N ALA A 246 -2.03 -4.51 18.83
CA ALA A 246 -1.53 -4.37 20.21
C ALA A 246 -2.68 -4.35 21.23
N SER A 247 -2.39 -4.69 22.47
CA SER A 247 -3.35 -4.67 23.58
C SER A 247 -2.79 -3.92 24.77
N ASN A 248 -3.68 -3.41 25.62
CA ASN A 248 -3.27 -2.70 26.83
C ASN A 248 -3.19 -3.64 28.03
N ALA A 249 -2.02 -3.72 28.67
CA ALA A 249 -1.78 -4.63 29.80
C ALA A 249 -2.21 -4.05 31.18
N PHE A 250 -2.54 -2.76 31.27
CA PHE A 250 -2.75 -2.07 32.55
C PHE A 250 -3.92 -2.62 33.36
N TYR A 251 -5.03 -2.95 32.69
CA TYR A 251 -6.24 -3.46 33.33
C TYR A 251 -6.26 -5.00 33.46
N GLY A 252 -5.15 -5.66 33.11
CA GLY A 252 -4.98 -7.12 33.14
C GLY A 252 -5.01 -7.74 31.74
N THR A 253 -4.37 -8.90 31.61
CA THR A 253 -4.18 -9.64 30.34
C THR A 253 -5.46 -10.30 29.81
N ASP A 254 -6.50 -10.37 30.64
CA ASP A 254 -7.77 -11.02 30.30
C ASP A 254 -8.72 -10.08 29.52
N HIS A 255 -8.31 -8.83 29.26
CA HIS A 255 -9.12 -7.77 28.66
C HIS A 255 -8.33 -6.96 27.62
N PRO A 256 -8.19 -7.43 26.36
CA PRO A 256 -7.71 -6.58 25.28
C PRO A 256 -8.59 -5.32 25.17
N ALA A 257 -7.99 -4.16 25.42
CA ALA A 257 -8.68 -2.88 25.42
C ALA A 257 -8.29 -2.03 24.23
N SER A 258 -9.29 -1.52 23.49
CA SER A 258 -9.06 -0.45 22.50
C SER A 258 -8.61 0.84 23.18
N TRP A 259 -8.00 1.73 22.42
CA TRP A 259 -7.66 3.08 22.87
C TRP A 259 -8.83 3.77 23.59
N GLY A 260 -10.02 3.78 22.94
CA GLY A 260 -11.21 4.43 23.49
C GLY A 260 -11.62 3.88 24.85
N TYR A 261 -11.51 2.56 25.05
CA TYR A 261 -11.79 1.95 26.35
C TYR A 261 -10.77 2.33 27.42
N VAL A 262 -9.48 2.31 27.08
CA VAL A 262 -8.39 2.68 28.00
C VAL A 262 -8.59 4.11 28.49
N ASP A 263 -8.82 5.04 27.54
CA ASP A 263 -9.02 6.46 27.83
C ASP A 263 -10.28 6.68 28.69
N GLN A 264 -11.43 6.13 28.27
CA GLN A 264 -12.68 6.31 28.98
C GLN A 264 -12.62 5.74 30.40
N THR A 265 -12.09 4.53 30.56
CA THR A 265 -11.97 3.86 31.87
C THR A 265 -11.06 4.65 32.81
N PHE A 266 -9.93 5.15 32.30
CA PHE A 266 -9.01 5.92 33.11
C PHE A 266 -9.63 7.24 33.54
N ARG A 267 -10.19 8.02 32.60
CA ARG A 267 -10.83 9.31 32.89
C ARG A 267 -11.98 9.19 33.90
N ASN A 268 -12.81 8.15 33.79
CA ASN A 268 -13.91 7.90 34.72
C ASN A 268 -13.45 7.61 36.16
N SER A 269 -12.17 7.23 36.34
CA SER A 269 -11.57 6.98 37.66
C SER A 269 -10.93 8.22 38.31
N MET A 270 -10.82 9.34 37.58
CA MET A 270 -10.12 10.55 38.01
C MET A 270 -11.07 11.60 38.62
N ASP A 271 -10.60 12.33 39.65
CA ASP A 271 -11.31 13.49 40.21
C ASP A 271 -11.31 14.71 39.26
N ALA A 272 -10.33 14.77 38.35
CA ALA A 272 -10.23 15.75 37.28
C ALA A 272 -10.43 15.03 35.94
N GLU A 273 -11.40 15.47 35.14
CA GLU A 273 -11.77 14.81 33.86
C GLU A 273 -10.78 15.07 32.71
N TYR A 274 -9.54 15.47 33.00
CA TYR A 274 -8.50 15.71 31.99
C TYR A 274 -7.16 15.07 32.40
N VAL A 275 -6.50 14.45 31.41
CA VAL A 275 -5.15 13.89 31.53
C VAL A 275 -4.14 15.00 31.26
N THR A 276 -2.92 14.89 31.79
CA THR A 276 -1.84 15.87 31.57
C THR A 276 -0.61 15.20 30.98
N GLU A 277 0.25 15.97 30.31
CA GLU A 277 1.54 15.47 29.79
C GLU A 277 2.41 14.89 30.92
N GLU A 278 2.46 15.54 32.09
CA GLU A 278 3.20 15.05 33.27
C GLU A 278 2.72 13.65 33.74
N MET A 279 1.42 13.34 33.57
CA MET A 279 0.88 12.02 33.88
C MET A 279 1.33 10.96 32.87
N ILE A 280 1.42 11.30 31.59
CA ILE A 280 1.93 10.38 30.56
C ILE A 280 3.43 10.15 30.80
N ASP A 281 4.19 11.22 31.00
CA ASP A 281 5.64 11.19 31.20
C ASP A 281 6.07 10.49 32.49
N SER A 282 5.18 10.38 33.49
CA SER A 282 5.49 9.62 34.71
C SER A 282 5.59 8.11 34.47
N GLY A 283 5.00 7.60 33.38
CA GLY A 283 4.95 6.17 33.06
C GLY A 283 4.03 5.34 33.96
N GLU A 284 3.27 5.97 34.86
CA GLU A 284 2.36 5.31 35.80
C GLU A 284 0.88 5.32 35.33
N THR A 285 0.65 5.49 34.01
CA THR A 285 -0.70 5.54 33.43
C THR A 285 -0.99 4.35 32.54
N PRO A 286 -2.28 4.02 32.29
CA PRO A 286 -2.64 2.98 31.32
C PRO A 286 -2.08 3.24 29.92
N TYR A 287 -1.91 4.51 29.55
CA TYR A 287 -1.47 4.92 28.23
C TYR A 287 -0.07 4.42 27.83
N THR A 288 0.77 4.01 28.79
CA THR A 288 2.15 3.56 28.54
C THR A 288 2.34 2.04 28.59
N GLN A 289 1.26 1.26 28.73
CA GLN A 289 1.32 -0.19 28.93
C GLN A 289 0.69 -0.94 27.74
N TRP A 290 1.29 -0.79 26.57
CA TRP A 290 0.89 -1.49 25.35
C TRP A 290 1.82 -2.66 25.07
N GLU A 291 1.26 -3.78 24.64
CA GLU A 291 1.99 -4.98 24.22
C GLU A 291 1.50 -5.39 22.83
N VAL A 292 2.41 -5.58 21.88
CA VAL A 292 2.06 -6.05 20.54
C VAL A 292 1.55 -7.50 20.56
N ASN A 293 0.69 -7.85 19.61
CA ASN A 293 0.33 -9.24 19.39
C ASN A 293 1.53 -10.00 18.78
N GLN A 294 2.27 -10.71 19.63
CA GLN A 294 3.48 -11.40 19.19
C GLN A 294 3.21 -12.45 18.10
N ALA A 295 2.08 -13.16 18.13
CA ALA A 295 1.76 -14.16 17.10
C ALA A 295 1.55 -13.51 15.72
N LEU A 296 0.92 -12.33 15.68
CA LEU A 296 0.76 -11.54 14.46
C LEU A 296 2.11 -11.03 13.95
N VAL A 297 2.95 -10.52 14.85
CA VAL A 297 4.31 -10.06 14.50
C VAL A 297 5.14 -11.23 13.95
N ASP A 298 5.12 -12.40 14.61
CA ASP A 298 5.84 -13.60 14.17
C ASP A 298 5.35 -14.11 12.80
N GLU A 299 4.04 -14.05 12.52
CA GLU A 299 3.45 -14.36 11.21
C GLU A 299 3.99 -13.41 10.12
N ALA A 300 3.96 -12.10 10.37
CA ALA A 300 4.44 -11.09 9.44
C ALA A 300 5.95 -11.18 9.21
N LEU A 301 6.75 -11.44 10.26
CA LEU A 301 8.19 -11.67 10.15
C LEU A 301 8.48 -12.91 9.30
N MET A 302 7.73 -14.01 9.48
CA MET A 302 7.89 -15.20 8.65
C MET A 302 7.55 -14.94 7.18
N PHE A 303 6.51 -14.15 6.93
CA PHE A 303 6.17 -13.71 5.58
C PHE A 303 7.33 -12.93 4.96
N TRP A 304 7.83 -11.89 5.65
CA TRP A 304 8.87 -11.02 5.09
C TRP A 304 10.24 -11.65 5.00
N ASP A 305 10.63 -12.52 5.92
CA ASP A 305 11.87 -13.30 5.78
C ASP A 305 11.84 -14.14 4.48
N THR A 306 10.69 -14.76 4.17
CA THR A 306 10.52 -15.57 2.96
C THR A 306 10.41 -14.72 1.69
N VAL A 307 9.59 -13.66 1.72
CA VAL A 307 9.26 -12.85 0.54
C VAL A 307 10.38 -11.88 0.17
N ALA A 308 11.01 -11.23 1.15
CA ALA A 308 12.12 -10.31 0.88
C ALA A 308 13.35 -11.06 0.34
N GLU A 309 13.68 -12.24 0.88
CA GLU A 309 14.73 -13.10 0.31
C GLU A 309 14.41 -13.47 -1.14
N ARG A 310 13.17 -13.88 -1.40
CA ARG A 310 12.74 -14.37 -2.71
C ARG A 310 12.83 -13.32 -3.82
N TYR A 311 12.49 -12.08 -3.52
CA TYR A 311 12.47 -10.98 -4.50
C TYR A 311 13.64 -10.00 -4.35
N ALA A 312 14.72 -10.41 -3.68
CA ALA A 312 15.81 -9.51 -3.34
C ALA A 312 16.53 -8.88 -4.54
N ASP A 313 16.58 -9.61 -5.65
CA ASP A 313 17.26 -9.20 -6.89
C ASP A 313 16.30 -8.61 -7.94
N GLU A 314 15.04 -8.31 -7.57
CA GLU A 314 14.01 -7.83 -8.50
C GLU A 314 13.77 -6.32 -8.37
N PRO A 315 14.41 -5.48 -9.21
CA PRO A 315 14.37 -4.02 -9.06
C PRO A 315 13.02 -3.38 -9.37
N HIS A 316 12.09 -4.13 -9.97
CA HIS A 316 10.72 -3.70 -10.24
C HIS A 316 9.77 -3.96 -9.06
N VAL A 317 10.26 -4.54 -7.96
CA VAL A 317 9.46 -4.89 -6.79
C VAL A 317 9.54 -3.79 -5.72
N VAL A 318 8.39 -3.46 -5.15
CA VAL A 318 8.22 -2.57 -4.00
C VAL A 318 7.51 -3.36 -2.90
N PHE A 319 7.87 -3.13 -1.64
CA PHE A 319 7.31 -3.88 -0.52
C PHE A 319 6.36 -3.04 0.32
N GLU A 320 5.18 -3.56 0.61
CA GLU A 320 4.22 -2.99 1.56
C GLU A 320 4.06 -3.94 2.75
N PRO A 321 4.81 -3.71 3.86
CA PRO A 321 5.00 -4.69 4.93
C PRO A 321 3.73 -5.17 5.62
N PHE A 322 2.70 -4.33 5.63
CA PHE A 322 1.44 -4.64 6.27
C PHE A 322 0.37 -3.70 5.73
N ASN A 323 -0.67 -4.27 5.11
CA ASN A 323 -1.77 -3.50 4.49
C ASN A 323 -2.44 -2.52 5.44
N GLU A 324 -3.07 -3.02 6.51
CA GLU A 324 -3.87 -2.19 7.41
C GLU A 324 -3.73 -2.66 8.86
N PRO A 325 -2.78 -2.10 9.63
CA PRO A 325 -2.81 -2.21 11.07
C PRO A 325 -4.11 -1.56 11.58
N THR A 326 -5.05 -2.38 12.04
CA THR A 326 -6.42 -1.94 12.33
C THR A 326 -6.50 -1.27 13.70
N ALA A 327 -6.92 -2.01 14.73
CA ALA A 327 -7.07 -1.52 16.09
C ALA A 327 -5.96 -2.05 17.01
N PRO A 328 -5.53 -1.27 18.02
CA PRO A 328 -5.99 0.08 18.35
C PRO A 328 -5.57 1.12 17.29
N GLY A 329 -6.51 1.96 16.86
CA GLY A 329 -6.24 3.05 15.92
C GLY A 329 -5.61 4.26 16.60
N ILE A 330 -5.02 5.16 15.81
CA ILE A 330 -4.47 6.43 16.30
C ILE A 330 -5.19 7.60 15.63
N TRP A 331 -5.88 8.39 16.45
CA TRP A 331 -6.80 9.45 16.02
C TRP A 331 -6.53 10.73 16.82
N GLY A 332 -6.92 11.90 16.29
CA GLY A 332 -6.78 13.17 17.01
C GLY A 332 -5.50 13.96 16.66
N PRO A 333 -5.53 15.30 16.79
CA PRO A 333 -4.48 16.19 16.28
C PRO A 333 -3.23 16.18 17.17
N VAL A 334 -2.06 16.36 16.54
CA VAL A 334 -0.73 16.37 17.20
C VAL A 334 -0.63 17.38 18.36
N GLU A 335 -1.33 18.52 18.27
CA GLU A 335 -1.05 19.70 19.09
C GLU A 335 -2.11 20.07 20.16
N ASP A 336 -3.35 19.53 20.13
CA ASP A 336 -4.39 19.90 21.10
C ASP A 336 -5.07 18.71 21.81
N TYR A 337 -5.20 18.84 23.13
CA TYR A 337 -5.89 18.00 24.13
C TYR A 337 -6.45 16.65 23.65
N GLY A 338 -5.59 15.64 23.45
CA GLY A 338 -6.06 14.27 23.21
C GLY A 338 -4.98 13.33 22.69
N ALA A 339 -4.40 13.67 21.55
CA ALA A 339 -3.57 12.72 20.81
C ALA A 339 -2.16 12.52 21.38
N TYR A 340 -1.63 13.48 22.16
CA TYR A 340 -0.35 13.29 22.85
C TYR A 340 -0.37 12.09 23.81
N MET A 341 -1.55 11.71 24.32
CA MET A 341 -1.72 10.51 25.16
C MET A 341 -1.57 9.21 24.35
N MET A 342 -1.65 9.29 23.03
CA MET A 342 -1.44 8.19 22.09
C MET A 342 0.02 8.05 21.65
N LYS A 343 0.89 9.04 21.97
CA LYS A 343 2.33 8.95 21.68
C LYS A 343 2.97 7.65 22.16
N PRO A 344 2.68 7.13 23.37
CA PRO A 344 3.27 5.86 23.79
C PRO A 344 2.79 4.69 22.93
N LEU A 345 1.51 4.66 22.51
CA LEU A 345 1.00 3.64 21.58
C LEU A 345 1.71 3.72 20.22
N TRP A 346 1.92 4.94 19.71
CA TRP A 346 2.72 5.15 18.49
C TRP A 346 4.17 4.69 18.66
N HIS A 347 4.80 4.96 19.80
CA HIS A 347 6.15 4.47 20.06
C HIS A 347 6.21 2.94 20.09
N THR A 348 5.25 2.27 20.72
CA THR A 348 5.12 0.81 20.68
C THR A 348 4.94 0.30 19.25
N PHE A 349 4.11 0.96 18.44
CA PHE A 349 3.99 0.62 17.02
C PHE A 349 5.33 0.73 16.29
N VAL A 350 6.04 1.85 16.43
CA VAL A 350 7.34 2.06 15.78
C VAL A 350 8.36 1.01 16.25
N ASP A 351 8.53 0.82 17.56
CA ASP A 351 9.60 0.00 18.13
C ASP A 351 9.34 -1.51 18.01
N GLU A 352 8.11 -1.95 18.25
CA GLU A 352 7.78 -3.37 18.44
C GLU A 352 7.01 -3.99 17.28
N PHE A 353 6.47 -3.17 16.37
CA PHE A 353 5.73 -3.65 15.20
C PHE A 353 6.41 -3.29 13.88
N ALA A 354 6.60 -2.00 13.59
CA ALA A 354 7.14 -1.55 12.30
C ALA A 354 8.63 -1.83 12.15
N THR A 355 9.46 -1.48 13.15
CA THR A 355 10.92 -1.65 13.07
C THR A 355 11.32 -3.11 12.84
N PRO A 356 10.78 -4.11 13.54
CA PRO A 356 11.13 -5.51 13.25
C PRO A 356 10.84 -5.93 11.81
N LEU A 357 9.71 -5.51 11.24
CA LEU A 357 9.36 -5.83 9.85
C LEU A 357 10.32 -5.15 8.86
N ILE A 358 10.63 -3.86 9.08
CA ILE A 358 11.59 -3.10 8.28
C ILE A 358 12.97 -3.78 8.35
N ASP A 359 13.45 -4.09 9.55
CA ASP A 359 14.76 -4.71 9.77
C ASP A 359 14.85 -6.07 9.05
N THR A 360 13.84 -6.93 9.16
CA THR A 360 13.79 -8.22 8.46
C THR A 360 13.84 -8.06 6.94
N ILE A 361 13.13 -7.06 6.38
CA ILE A 361 13.20 -6.76 4.94
C ILE A 361 14.60 -6.29 4.55
N ARG A 362 15.21 -5.41 5.35
CA ARG A 362 16.54 -4.82 5.11
C ARG A 362 17.68 -5.83 5.23
N GLU A 363 17.50 -6.93 5.96
CA GLU A 363 18.46 -8.04 6.00
C GLU A 363 18.67 -8.68 4.61
N HIS A 364 17.62 -8.71 3.79
CA HIS A 364 17.64 -9.27 2.44
C HIS A 364 17.76 -8.21 1.35
N THR A 365 17.16 -7.05 1.57
CA THR A 365 16.99 -5.98 0.56
C THR A 365 17.33 -4.58 1.12
N PRO A 366 18.60 -4.17 1.06
CA PRO A 366 19.02 -2.90 1.65
C PRO A 366 18.43 -1.67 0.95
N ASP A 367 18.11 -1.78 -0.35
CA ASP A 367 17.77 -0.62 -1.19
C ASP A 367 16.32 -0.65 -1.73
N THR A 368 15.51 -1.68 -1.42
CA THR A 368 14.12 -1.78 -1.91
C THR A 368 13.22 -0.77 -1.21
N HIS A 369 12.42 0.00 -1.93
CA HIS A 369 11.49 0.94 -1.31
C HIS A 369 10.42 0.21 -0.48
N ILE A 370 10.14 0.75 0.72
CA ILE A 370 9.10 0.24 1.61
C ILE A 370 7.91 1.21 1.66
N MET A 371 6.69 0.69 1.62
CA MET A 371 5.43 1.40 1.84
C MET A 371 4.80 0.91 3.15
N MET A 372 5.01 1.61 4.27
CA MET A 372 4.62 1.10 5.59
C MET A 372 3.19 1.46 6.01
N GLY A 373 2.38 0.43 6.25
CA GLY A 373 1.07 0.48 6.93
C GLY A 373 1.07 1.27 8.22
N LEU A 374 0.02 2.04 8.49
CA LEU A 374 -0.15 2.77 9.74
C LEU A 374 -1.39 2.32 10.55
N PRO A 375 -1.38 2.41 11.89
CA PRO A 375 -2.54 2.11 12.73
C PRO A 375 -3.82 2.84 12.30
N GLY A 376 -4.96 2.21 12.60
CA GLY A 376 -6.28 2.73 12.28
C GLY A 376 -6.61 2.61 10.79
N TRP A 377 -6.36 1.46 10.16
CA TRP A 377 -6.61 1.26 8.72
C TRP A 377 -5.87 2.29 7.86
N CYS A 378 -4.59 2.47 8.15
CA CYS A 378 -3.72 3.44 7.47
C CYS A 378 -4.27 4.86 7.53
N GLN A 379 -4.75 5.29 8.71
CA GLN A 379 -5.25 6.66 8.93
C GLN A 379 -4.40 7.49 9.91
N ALA A 380 -3.46 6.87 10.62
CA ALA A 380 -2.61 7.53 11.63
C ALA A 380 -1.44 8.35 11.06
N THR A 381 -1.63 9.00 9.91
CA THR A 381 -0.57 9.73 9.17
C THR A 381 0.11 10.78 10.04
N GLN A 382 -0.63 11.46 10.92
CA GLN A 382 -0.12 12.51 11.77
C GLN A 382 0.89 12.04 12.84
N ALA A 383 0.89 10.76 13.15
CA ALA A 383 1.73 10.22 14.22
C ALA A 383 3.24 10.31 13.87
N VAL A 384 3.58 10.38 12.57
CA VAL A 384 4.97 10.55 12.12
C VAL A 384 5.61 11.85 12.61
N HIS A 385 4.82 12.89 12.89
CA HIS A 385 5.31 14.15 13.48
C HIS A 385 5.74 14.00 14.94
N TRP A 386 5.21 13.02 15.67
CA TRP A 386 5.70 12.70 17.00
C TRP A 386 7.02 11.95 16.94
N ARG A 387 7.11 11.00 16.02
CA ARG A 387 8.30 10.18 15.79
C ARG A 387 8.25 9.59 14.38
N PRO A 388 9.25 9.86 13.51
CA PRO A 388 9.32 9.24 12.20
C PRO A 388 9.60 7.74 12.32
N LEU A 389 9.16 6.97 11.32
CA LEU A 389 9.63 5.59 11.12
C LEU A 389 11.15 5.57 10.85
N PRO A 390 11.89 4.54 11.30
CA PRO A 390 13.35 4.55 11.31
C PRO A 390 13.99 4.04 10.01
N ASP A 391 13.52 4.51 8.86
CA ASP A 391 14.07 4.16 7.54
C ASP A 391 14.04 5.38 6.61
N ASP A 392 15.16 5.65 5.95
CA ASP A 392 15.29 6.81 5.05
C ASP A 392 14.78 6.49 3.62
N ASN A 393 14.52 5.23 3.27
CA ASN A 393 13.97 4.80 1.98
C ASN A 393 12.59 4.14 2.15
N LEU A 394 11.66 4.92 2.69
CA LEU A 394 10.31 4.48 3.01
C LEU A 394 9.29 5.58 2.71
N SER A 395 8.09 5.18 2.33
CA SER A 395 6.88 6.00 2.35
C SER A 395 5.88 5.42 3.37
N ILE A 396 5.03 6.26 3.92
CA ILE A 396 3.89 5.81 4.73
C ILE A 396 2.69 5.52 3.83
N THR A 397 1.89 4.51 4.17
CA THR A 397 0.64 4.27 3.44
C THR A 397 -0.52 5.04 4.05
N TRP A 398 -1.47 5.44 3.18
CA TRP A 398 -2.72 6.06 3.59
C TRP A 398 -3.87 5.54 2.75
N HIS A 399 -4.91 5.01 3.39
CA HIS A 399 -6.08 4.48 2.69
C HIS A 399 -7.25 5.44 2.79
N ASN A 400 -7.79 5.93 1.67
CA ASN A 400 -8.89 6.89 1.74
C ASN A 400 -10.03 6.54 0.82
N TYR A 401 -11.23 6.44 1.38
CA TYR A 401 -12.45 6.16 0.66
C TYR A 401 -13.45 7.30 0.81
N ALA A 402 -14.43 7.35 -0.09
CA ALA A 402 -15.40 8.44 -0.20
C ALA A 402 -16.20 8.72 1.08
N GLY A 403 -16.39 7.72 1.94
CA GLY A 403 -17.13 7.82 3.19
C GLY A 403 -16.33 8.20 4.43
N HIS A 404 -15.00 8.29 4.34
CA HIS A 404 -14.18 8.79 5.44
C HIS A 404 -14.49 10.26 5.74
N GLY A 405 -14.37 10.66 7.02
CA GLY A 405 -14.75 12.00 7.50
C GLY A 405 -14.06 13.12 6.71
N VAL A 406 -12.75 12.98 6.47
CA VAL A 406 -11.96 13.94 5.69
C VAL A 406 -12.47 14.11 4.24
N SER A 407 -13.02 13.05 3.64
CA SER A 407 -13.57 13.06 2.29
C SER A 407 -14.89 13.82 2.23
N ARG A 408 -15.71 13.75 3.29
CA ARG A 408 -16.98 14.48 3.37
C ARG A 408 -16.78 16.00 3.35
N GLU A 409 -15.65 16.45 3.87
CA GLU A 409 -15.26 17.86 3.94
C GLU A 409 -14.32 18.30 2.79
N ALA A 410 -13.90 17.37 1.92
CA ALA A 410 -12.87 17.58 0.90
C ALA A 410 -11.64 18.32 1.47
N ASN A 411 -11.09 17.75 2.54
CA ASN A 411 -10.00 18.35 3.35
C ASN A 411 -8.79 17.42 3.51
N TRP A 412 -8.46 16.64 2.48
CA TRP A 412 -7.44 15.58 2.53
C TRP A 412 -6.03 16.07 2.88
N LEU A 413 -5.64 17.24 2.38
CA LEU A 413 -4.35 17.87 2.69
C LEU A 413 -4.42 18.77 3.94
N ASN A 414 -5.55 18.80 4.65
CA ASN A 414 -5.79 19.61 5.84
C ASN A 414 -5.67 21.14 5.62
N GLU A 415 -5.89 21.63 4.40
CA GLU A 415 -5.83 23.06 4.05
C GLU A 415 -6.90 23.91 4.75
N LYS A 416 -8.00 23.31 5.20
CA LYS A 416 -9.12 23.99 5.86
C LYS A 416 -9.22 23.57 7.32
N CYS A 417 -9.28 24.56 8.20
CA CYS A 417 -9.68 24.38 9.59
C CYS A 417 -11.22 24.23 9.63
N VAL A 418 -11.74 23.02 9.84
CA VAL A 418 -13.20 22.74 9.87
C VAL A 418 -13.63 22.34 11.29
N GLY A 419 -14.64 23.02 11.86
CA GLY A 419 -15.17 22.79 13.22
C GLY A 419 -14.85 23.90 14.25
N GLU A 420 -15.45 23.85 15.45
CA GLU A 420 -15.20 24.85 16.51
C GLU A 420 -14.01 24.41 17.39
N GLY A 421 -12.85 25.06 17.24
CA GLY A 421 -11.57 24.69 17.89
C GLY A 421 -10.62 23.86 16.99
N CYS A 422 -11.17 23.42 15.85
CA CYS A 422 -10.61 22.58 14.78
C CYS A 422 -10.14 21.19 15.27
N TRP A 423 -10.65 20.16 14.60
CA TRP A 423 -10.42 18.72 14.82
C TRP A 423 -11.32 18.10 15.90
N GLU A 424 -12.44 17.51 15.46
CA GLU A 424 -13.28 16.65 16.30
C GLU A 424 -12.51 15.38 16.71
N PRO A 425 -12.62 14.87 17.95
CA PRO A 425 -11.80 13.77 18.46
C PRO A 425 -11.98 12.41 17.75
N GLU A 426 -12.99 12.28 16.89
CA GLU A 426 -13.54 10.98 16.47
C GLU A 426 -13.46 10.72 14.95
N GLN A 427 -12.77 11.57 14.16
CA GLN A 427 -12.72 11.43 12.70
C GLN A 427 -11.30 11.42 12.12
N SER A 428 -11.14 10.70 11.00
CA SER A 428 -9.88 10.65 10.26
C SER A 428 -9.45 12.03 9.79
N GLN A 429 -8.15 12.27 9.84
CA GLN A 429 -7.61 13.61 9.85
C GLN A 429 -6.80 13.95 8.61
N GLY A 430 -7.06 13.32 7.46
CA GLY A 430 -6.30 13.59 6.24
C GLY A 430 -4.81 13.27 6.36
N LEU A 431 -3.97 14.03 5.67
CA LEU A 431 -2.52 13.83 5.65
C LEU A 431 -1.77 14.70 6.66
N GLN A 432 -2.31 15.84 7.11
CA GLN A 432 -1.68 16.74 8.10
C GLN A 432 -0.19 16.99 7.87
N GLU A 433 0.19 17.37 6.65
CA GLU A 433 1.60 17.64 6.33
C GLU A 433 2.54 16.43 6.57
N ALA A 434 2.04 15.19 6.67
CA ALA A 434 2.88 14.01 6.92
C ALA A 434 3.93 13.78 5.83
N MET A 435 3.67 14.27 4.61
CA MET A 435 4.64 14.29 3.51
C MET A 435 5.90 15.13 3.80
N ASP A 436 5.87 16.02 4.79
CA ASP A 436 7.05 16.75 5.28
C ASP A 436 7.99 15.87 6.13
N VAL A 437 7.54 14.67 6.52
CA VAL A 437 8.34 13.70 7.30
C VAL A 437 8.69 12.47 6.48
N HIS A 438 7.71 11.89 5.77
CA HIS A 438 7.86 10.70 4.91
C HIS A 438 6.98 10.87 3.68
N PRO A 439 7.42 10.52 2.45
CA PRO A 439 6.52 10.47 1.30
C PRO A 439 5.26 9.65 1.62
N VAL A 440 4.16 9.95 0.93
CA VAL A 440 2.87 9.28 1.14
C VAL A 440 2.53 8.41 -0.06
N ALA A 441 2.21 7.14 0.19
CA ALA A 441 1.65 6.23 -0.80
C ALA A 441 0.17 5.96 -0.48
N VAL A 442 -0.73 6.46 -1.30
CA VAL A 442 -2.16 6.14 -1.21
C VAL A 442 -2.40 4.80 -1.88
N THR A 443 -2.11 3.71 -1.17
CA THR A 443 -2.15 2.35 -1.72
C THR A 443 -3.57 1.82 -1.93
N GLU A 444 -4.58 2.47 -1.33
CA GLU A 444 -5.99 2.21 -1.60
C GLU A 444 -6.87 3.47 -1.55
N PHE A 445 -7.66 3.64 -2.61
CA PHE A 445 -8.81 4.54 -2.64
C PHE A 445 -9.81 4.11 -3.70
N GLY A 446 -11.08 4.45 -3.51
CA GLY A 446 -12.13 4.16 -4.49
C GLY A 446 -13.48 4.74 -4.09
N TRP A 447 -14.42 4.72 -5.02
CA TRP A 447 -15.80 5.15 -4.79
C TRP A 447 -16.77 4.37 -5.66
N PHE A 448 -18.01 4.30 -5.18
CA PHE A 448 -19.07 3.59 -5.87
C PHE A 448 -20.44 4.13 -5.47
N ASP A 449 -21.17 4.61 -6.45
CA ASP A 449 -22.56 5.00 -6.37
C ASP A 449 -23.47 3.77 -6.54
N ARG A 450 -24.01 3.32 -5.41
CA ARG A 450 -24.94 2.18 -5.37
C ARG A 450 -26.25 2.48 -6.11
N GLU A 451 -26.82 3.66 -5.97
CA GLU A 451 -28.12 3.97 -6.57
C GLU A 451 -28.05 3.90 -8.11
N TYR A 452 -26.94 4.38 -8.67
CA TYR A 452 -26.66 4.24 -10.09
C TYR A 452 -26.41 2.78 -10.49
N ALA A 453 -25.63 2.03 -9.71
CA ALA A 453 -25.36 0.62 -10.00
C ALA A 453 -26.66 -0.22 -10.01
N ASP A 454 -27.54 -0.04 -9.03
CA ASP A 454 -28.84 -0.72 -8.94
C ASP A 454 -29.72 -0.37 -10.17
N GLN A 455 -29.65 0.88 -10.66
CA GLN A 455 -30.36 1.30 -11.88
C GLN A 455 -29.81 0.66 -13.17
N VAL A 456 -28.50 0.47 -13.26
CA VAL A 456 -27.83 -0.09 -14.45
C VAL A 456 -27.96 -1.60 -14.49
N LEU A 457 -27.81 -2.27 -13.35
CA LEU A 457 -27.78 -3.74 -13.26
C LEU A 457 -29.18 -4.35 -13.07
N TYR A 458 -30.19 -3.55 -12.69
CA TYR A 458 -31.51 -4.03 -12.30
C TYR A 458 -31.45 -5.12 -11.21
N ASP A 459 -30.47 -5.01 -10.32
CA ASP A 459 -30.15 -5.94 -9.24
C ASP A 459 -30.16 -5.14 -7.93
N ASP A 460 -30.94 -5.58 -6.95
CA ASP A 460 -31.16 -4.88 -5.67
C ASP A 460 -30.18 -5.32 -4.57
N GLN A 461 -29.14 -6.09 -4.92
CA GLN A 461 -28.33 -6.86 -3.97
C GLN A 461 -26.87 -6.42 -3.79
N ILE A 462 -26.40 -5.32 -4.40
CA ILE A 462 -25.03 -4.83 -4.10
C ILE A 462 -25.00 -4.22 -2.70
N GLU A 463 -24.60 -5.04 -1.73
CA GLU A 463 -24.22 -4.58 -0.40
C GLU A 463 -22.79 -4.05 -0.45
N ILE A 464 -22.62 -2.80 -0.04
CA ILE A 464 -21.34 -2.09 -0.08
C ILE A 464 -21.16 -1.30 1.22
N ASP A 465 -19.95 -1.29 1.75
CA ASP A 465 -19.65 -0.66 3.03
C ASP A 465 -19.84 0.87 3.00
N LYS A 466 -20.21 1.46 4.15
CA LYS A 466 -20.47 2.90 4.30
C LYS A 466 -19.23 3.77 4.05
N TRP A 467 -18.04 3.24 4.28
CA TRP A 467 -16.76 3.93 4.06
C TRP A 467 -16.44 4.01 2.58
N ILE A 468 -16.75 2.96 1.80
CA ILE A 468 -16.56 2.94 0.35
C ILE A 468 -17.59 3.84 -0.35
N ARG A 469 -18.86 3.75 0.05
CA ARG A 469 -19.98 4.37 -0.68
C ARG A 469 -20.26 5.82 -0.27
N GLY A 470 -19.67 6.34 0.81
CA GLY A 470 -20.13 7.60 1.38
C GLY A 470 -21.46 7.47 2.13
N SER A 471 -21.62 8.15 3.27
CA SER A 471 -22.89 8.10 4.02
C SER A 471 -23.90 9.17 3.57
N ILE A 472 -23.50 10.14 2.73
CA ILE A 472 -24.31 11.32 2.38
C ILE A 472 -24.11 11.68 0.90
N PRO A 473 -25.14 11.54 0.05
CA PRO A 473 -25.14 12.14 -1.29
C PRO A 473 -24.91 13.67 -1.20
N PRO A 474 -24.09 14.26 -2.08
CA PRO A 474 -23.58 13.69 -3.32
C PRO A 474 -22.18 13.05 -3.23
N GLN A 475 -21.57 12.87 -2.05
CA GLN A 475 -20.12 12.63 -1.80
C GLN A 475 -19.53 11.30 -2.34
N GLN A 476 -20.20 10.60 -3.24
CA GLN A 476 -19.89 9.22 -3.65
C GLN A 476 -19.65 9.06 -5.16
N SER A 477 -19.50 10.18 -5.87
CA SER A 477 -19.38 10.22 -7.33
C SER A 477 -18.02 10.72 -7.79
N THR A 478 -17.73 10.53 -9.07
CA THR A 478 -16.56 11.11 -9.73
C THR A 478 -16.45 12.62 -9.50
N GLU A 479 -17.54 13.37 -9.63
CA GLU A 479 -17.51 14.84 -9.47
C GLU A 479 -17.38 15.32 -8.02
N SER A 480 -17.84 14.54 -7.05
CA SER A 480 -17.90 14.96 -5.64
C SER A 480 -16.72 14.47 -4.80
N TYR A 481 -16.16 13.31 -5.17
CA TYR A 481 -15.04 12.67 -4.49
C TYR A 481 -13.89 12.41 -5.46
N GLY A 482 -14.10 11.59 -6.50
CA GLY A 482 -13.00 11.05 -7.30
C GLY A 482 -12.07 12.10 -7.90
N LYS A 483 -12.65 13.08 -8.60
CA LYS A 483 -11.93 14.20 -9.20
C LYS A 483 -11.24 15.11 -8.18
N PRO A 484 -11.94 15.71 -7.19
CA PRO A 484 -11.28 16.57 -6.22
C PRO A 484 -10.25 15.83 -5.35
N PHE A 485 -10.45 14.53 -5.07
CA PHE A 485 -9.48 13.70 -4.36
C PHE A 485 -8.20 13.52 -5.18
N ILE A 486 -8.32 13.05 -6.42
CA ILE A 486 -7.17 12.86 -7.31
C ILE A 486 -6.47 14.20 -7.56
N GLU A 487 -7.19 15.29 -7.82
CA GLU A 487 -6.60 16.64 -7.97
C GLU A 487 -5.79 17.05 -6.73
N ALA A 488 -6.24 16.69 -5.52
CA ALA A 488 -5.48 16.94 -4.30
C ALA A 488 -4.21 16.07 -4.21
N MET A 489 -4.30 14.78 -4.54
CA MET A 489 -3.14 13.88 -4.51
C MET A 489 -2.10 14.25 -5.57
N GLU A 490 -2.54 14.72 -6.74
CA GLU A 490 -1.68 15.17 -7.84
C GLU A 490 -1.06 16.56 -7.60
N SER A 491 -1.51 17.29 -6.58
CA SER A 491 -1.01 18.64 -6.29
C SER A 491 0.38 18.68 -5.66
N ASP A 492 0.86 17.53 -5.17
CA ASP A 492 2.14 17.38 -4.46
C ASP A 492 2.87 16.12 -4.95
N ASP A 493 4.14 16.28 -5.35
CA ASP A 493 4.91 15.19 -5.94
C ASP A 493 5.52 14.20 -4.95
N ARG A 494 5.29 14.44 -3.65
CA ARG A 494 5.61 13.53 -2.56
C ARG A 494 4.50 12.50 -2.32
N ILE A 495 3.39 12.62 -3.05
CA ILE A 495 2.24 11.72 -2.96
C ILE A 495 2.19 10.83 -4.20
N SER A 496 2.07 9.53 -3.96
CA SER A 496 1.80 8.50 -4.97
C SER A 496 0.47 7.82 -4.68
N TRP A 497 -0.14 7.15 -5.67
CA TRP A 497 -1.41 6.48 -5.45
C TRP A 497 -1.62 5.21 -6.30
N VAL A 498 -2.47 4.32 -5.79
CA VAL A 498 -2.91 3.09 -6.44
C VAL A 498 -4.42 2.94 -6.22
N ALA A 499 -5.21 2.91 -7.29
CA ALA A 499 -6.67 2.84 -7.18
C ALA A 499 -7.14 1.42 -6.80
N TRP A 500 -8.14 1.32 -5.94
CA TRP A 500 -8.78 0.07 -5.53
C TRP A 500 -10.19 -0.03 -6.12
N CYS A 501 -10.58 -1.10 -6.85
CA CYS A 501 -9.69 -2.09 -7.46
C CYS A 501 -10.14 -2.52 -8.86
N ALA A 502 -9.17 -2.94 -9.66
CA ALA A 502 -9.34 -3.46 -11.01
C ALA A 502 -9.93 -4.88 -10.99
N ASP A 503 -11.20 -4.98 -10.59
CA ASP A 503 -11.97 -6.21 -10.55
C ASP A 503 -13.44 -5.96 -10.93
N ASN A 504 -14.16 -7.03 -11.20
CA ASN A 504 -15.61 -7.03 -11.43
C ASN A 504 -16.40 -7.66 -10.27
N ARG A 505 -15.73 -8.07 -9.17
CA ARG A 505 -16.35 -8.66 -7.97
C ARG A 505 -16.00 -7.91 -6.69
N TRP A 506 -14.73 -7.63 -6.43
CA TRP A 506 -14.29 -6.91 -5.24
C TRP A 506 -14.71 -5.45 -5.29
N LEU A 507 -15.31 -4.97 -4.21
CA LEU A 507 -15.85 -3.62 -4.12
C LEU A 507 -14.84 -2.63 -3.53
N PRO A 508 -14.90 -1.35 -3.92
CA PRO A 508 -15.61 -0.82 -5.09
C PRO A 508 -15.02 -1.40 -6.39
N THR A 509 -15.89 -1.85 -7.31
CA THR A 509 -15.44 -2.43 -8.59
C THR A 509 -15.11 -1.34 -9.59
N MET A 510 -14.01 -1.48 -10.35
CA MET A 510 -13.75 -0.65 -11.53
C MET A 510 -14.58 -1.11 -12.75
N PHE A 511 -14.89 -2.40 -12.81
CA PHE A 511 -15.60 -3.02 -13.92
C PHE A 511 -17.01 -3.44 -13.51
N LYS A 512 -17.95 -3.36 -14.45
CA LYS A 512 -19.31 -3.83 -14.26
C LYS A 512 -19.30 -5.34 -13.93
N PRO A 513 -20.03 -5.77 -12.88
CA PRO A 513 -20.18 -7.19 -12.59
C PRO A 513 -20.73 -7.94 -13.79
N ILE A 514 -20.19 -9.13 -14.07
CA ILE A 514 -20.79 -10.03 -15.05
C ILE A 514 -21.93 -10.77 -14.35
N THR A 515 -23.16 -10.33 -14.63
CA THR A 515 -24.37 -10.91 -14.06
C THR A 515 -24.68 -12.26 -14.72
N THR A 516 -24.54 -13.33 -13.96
CA THR A 516 -25.20 -14.62 -14.22
C THR A 516 -26.09 -14.98 -13.03
N ASN A 517 -26.96 -15.98 -13.16
CA ASN A 517 -27.78 -16.52 -12.06
C ASN A 517 -26.88 -17.08 -10.95
N GLN A 518 -26.33 -16.21 -10.11
CA GLN A 518 -25.58 -16.57 -8.90
C GLN A 518 -26.51 -16.97 -7.75
N SER A 519 -27.83 -16.86 -7.93
CA SER A 519 -28.84 -17.12 -6.90
C SER A 519 -28.80 -18.52 -6.29
N ASP A 520 -28.16 -19.48 -6.97
CA ASP A 520 -28.11 -20.89 -6.57
C ASP A 520 -26.66 -21.36 -6.27
N PHE A 521 -25.65 -20.48 -6.33
CA PHE A 521 -24.27 -20.85 -6.03
C PHE A 521 -23.97 -20.68 -4.53
N GLU A 522 -23.53 -21.76 -3.90
CA GLU A 522 -23.10 -21.78 -2.51
C GLU A 522 -21.70 -22.39 -2.41
N LEU A 523 -20.89 -21.86 -1.50
CA LEU A 523 -19.55 -22.41 -1.24
C LEU A 523 -19.64 -23.64 -0.36
N THR A 524 -18.83 -24.64 -0.65
CA THR A 524 -18.63 -25.79 0.23
C THR A 524 -18.02 -25.28 1.54
N ASN A 525 -18.77 -25.42 2.64
CA ASN A 525 -18.40 -24.95 3.98
C ASN A 525 -17.99 -23.45 4.04
N GLY A 526 -18.50 -22.61 3.14
CA GLY A 526 -18.07 -21.21 3.06
C GLY A 526 -16.65 -21.00 2.53
N ASN A 527 -16.04 -22.03 1.93
CA ASN A 527 -14.64 -22.04 1.51
C ASN A 527 -14.50 -22.21 -0.01
N TYR A 528 -13.84 -21.25 -0.67
CA TYR A 528 -13.52 -21.34 -2.10
C TYR A 528 -12.64 -22.57 -2.43
N TYR A 529 -11.72 -22.92 -1.54
CA TYR A 529 -10.70 -23.95 -1.75
C TYR A 529 -11.23 -25.36 -1.52
N GLU A 530 -12.38 -25.51 -0.86
CA GLU A 530 -13.08 -26.78 -0.72
C GLU A 530 -14.19 -26.95 -1.78
N THR A 531 -14.55 -25.88 -2.49
CA THR A 531 -15.62 -25.91 -3.50
C THR A 531 -15.10 -26.54 -4.80
N PRO A 532 -15.76 -27.58 -5.34
CA PRO A 532 -15.32 -28.20 -6.59
C PRO A 532 -15.33 -27.23 -7.78
N ASP A 533 -14.29 -27.31 -8.63
CA ASP A 533 -14.12 -26.46 -9.81
C ASP A 533 -15.35 -26.42 -10.74
N ASP A 534 -16.10 -27.52 -10.83
CA ASP A 534 -17.28 -27.65 -11.70
C ASP A 534 -18.57 -27.08 -11.10
N GLU A 535 -18.55 -26.65 -9.83
CA GLU A 535 -19.66 -25.96 -9.17
C GLU A 535 -19.60 -24.44 -9.38
N PHE A 536 -18.45 -23.89 -9.76
CA PHE A 536 -18.32 -22.46 -10.02
C PHE A 536 -19.12 -22.03 -11.25
N PRO A 537 -19.93 -20.97 -11.16
CA PRO A 537 -20.68 -20.47 -12.30
C PRO A 537 -19.73 -19.93 -13.37
N VAL A 538 -19.96 -20.33 -14.63
CA VAL A 538 -19.22 -19.83 -15.78
C VAL A 538 -19.91 -18.58 -16.32
N ASN A 539 -19.19 -17.46 -16.30
CA ASN A 539 -19.78 -16.15 -16.55
C ASN A 539 -19.89 -15.74 -18.03
N CYS A 540 -19.21 -16.43 -18.95
CA CYS A 540 -19.41 -16.26 -20.39
C CYS A 540 -19.09 -17.57 -21.16
N GLU A 541 -19.68 -17.72 -22.35
CA GLU A 541 -19.51 -18.93 -23.17
C GLU A 541 -18.10 -19.07 -23.77
N GLU A 542 -17.41 -17.95 -24.03
CA GLU A 542 -16.06 -17.90 -24.60
C GLU A 542 -15.13 -17.07 -23.70
N LEU A 543 -14.07 -17.70 -23.16
CA LEU A 543 -13.03 -17.03 -22.38
C LEU A 543 -11.94 -16.43 -23.30
N PRO A 544 -11.34 -15.28 -22.94
CA PRO A 544 -11.67 -14.44 -21.78
C PRO A 544 -12.95 -13.61 -22.00
N CYS A 545 -13.73 -13.39 -20.94
CA CYS A 545 -14.90 -12.52 -21.00
C CYS A 545 -14.51 -11.06 -21.23
N GLU A 546 -15.33 -10.36 -22.01
CA GLU A 546 -15.28 -8.90 -22.11
C GLU A 546 -15.68 -8.27 -20.78
N TRP A 547 -14.87 -7.32 -20.30
CA TRP A 547 -15.15 -6.56 -19.09
C TRP A 547 -15.42 -5.12 -19.49
N GLU A 548 -16.56 -4.58 -19.05
CA GLU A 548 -16.96 -3.20 -19.31
C GLU A 548 -16.62 -2.34 -18.09
N LEU A 549 -16.00 -1.19 -18.30
CA LEU A 549 -15.75 -0.25 -17.20
C LEU A 549 -17.05 0.40 -16.72
N TRP A 550 -17.06 0.78 -15.46
CA TRP A 550 -18.04 1.74 -14.99
C TRP A 550 -17.72 3.15 -15.52
N ASP A 551 -18.73 3.83 -16.04
CA ASP A 551 -18.69 5.28 -16.33
C ASP A 551 -19.13 6.10 -15.09
N ASP A 552 -19.05 7.43 -15.20
CA ASP A 552 -19.64 8.37 -14.23
C ASP A 552 -21.08 7.94 -13.84
N PRO A 553 -21.43 7.96 -12.54
CA PRO A 553 -20.70 8.47 -11.37
C PRO A 553 -19.61 7.55 -10.75
N ASN A 554 -19.38 6.36 -11.30
CA ASN A 554 -18.45 5.36 -10.74
C ASN A 554 -17.02 5.50 -11.31
N MET A 555 -16.05 4.88 -10.67
CA MET A 555 -14.64 5.23 -10.85
C MET A 555 -13.95 4.71 -12.12
N GLY A 556 -14.44 3.63 -12.72
CA GLY A 556 -13.70 2.83 -13.70
C GLY A 556 -13.06 3.62 -14.84
N GLN A 557 -13.90 4.28 -15.66
CA GLN A 557 -13.46 5.04 -16.82
C GLN A 557 -12.64 6.27 -16.41
N TYR A 558 -12.99 6.94 -15.31
CA TYR A 558 -12.27 8.12 -14.83
C TYR A 558 -10.82 7.80 -14.42
N VAL A 559 -10.62 6.72 -13.66
CA VAL A 559 -9.27 6.27 -13.26
C VAL A 559 -8.43 5.92 -14.48
N LYS A 560 -9.02 5.20 -15.46
CA LYS A 560 -8.33 4.89 -16.72
C LYS A 560 -7.91 6.17 -17.48
N ASP A 561 -8.83 7.12 -17.61
CA ASP A 561 -8.56 8.38 -18.30
C ASP A 561 -7.47 9.20 -17.57
N THR A 562 -7.47 9.19 -16.24
CA THR A 562 -6.45 9.84 -15.40
C THR A 562 -5.07 9.22 -15.63
N LEU A 563 -4.97 7.89 -15.66
CA LEU A 563 -3.70 7.21 -16.00
C LEU A 563 -3.20 7.61 -17.39
N ALA A 564 -4.11 7.71 -18.36
CA ALA A 564 -3.77 8.12 -19.72
C ALA A 564 -3.33 9.59 -19.82
N GLU A 565 -3.91 10.48 -19.01
CA GLU A 565 -3.49 11.89 -18.93
C GLU A 565 -2.06 12.02 -18.40
N HIS A 566 -1.70 11.23 -17.39
CA HIS A 566 -0.37 11.23 -16.77
C HIS A 566 0.61 10.22 -17.37
N LYS A 567 0.33 9.69 -18.56
CA LYS A 567 1.18 8.67 -19.21
C LYS A 567 2.62 9.15 -19.45
N ASP A 568 2.81 10.46 -19.63
CA ASP A 568 4.09 11.07 -19.98
C ASP A 568 4.78 11.74 -18.78
N ASP A 569 4.13 11.78 -17.60
CA ASP A 569 4.57 12.62 -16.49
C ASP A 569 5.71 11.99 -15.68
N ARG A 570 6.97 12.34 -15.96
CA ARG A 570 8.10 11.80 -15.18
C ARG A 570 8.17 10.27 -15.25
N VAL A 571 7.83 9.73 -16.41
CA VAL A 571 8.22 8.37 -16.77
C VAL A 571 9.70 8.44 -17.18
N PRO A 572 10.54 7.47 -16.79
CA PRO A 572 11.85 7.34 -17.38
C PRO A 572 11.68 6.99 -18.86
N PHE A 573 11.51 8.02 -19.67
CA PHE A 573 11.65 7.87 -21.09
C PHE A 573 13.10 7.49 -21.36
N PRO A 574 13.37 6.62 -22.34
CA PRO A 574 14.58 6.81 -23.11
C PRO A 574 14.48 8.25 -23.60
N SER A 575 15.34 9.15 -23.13
CA SER A 575 15.51 10.41 -23.86
C SER A 575 15.73 10.00 -25.31
N GLU A 576 14.90 10.49 -26.23
CA GLU A 576 15.28 10.45 -27.63
C GLU A 576 16.70 11.01 -27.63
N TYR A 577 17.69 10.18 -27.96
CA TYR A 577 19.08 10.56 -27.75
C TYR A 577 19.40 11.71 -28.70
N ASN A 578 19.26 12.91 -28.19
CA ASN A 578 19.46 14.12 -28.91
C ASN A 578 20.33 15.07 -28.07
N PRO A 579 21.58 14.68 -27.77
CA PRO A 579 22.51 15.53 -27.06
C PRO A 579 22.61 16.89 -27.73
N THR A 580 22.98 17.91 -26.97
CA THR A 580 23.24 19.24 -27.52
C THR A 580 24.70 19.65 -27.36
N ASP A 581 25.11 20.59 -28.21
CA ASP A 581 26.43 21.24 -28.21
C ASP A 581 26.20 22.69 -27.74
N PRO A 582 26.28 22.97 -26.42
CA PRO A 582 25.88 24.27 -25.87
C PRO A 582 26.85 25.40 -26.25
N ASP A 583 28.11 25.08 -26.55
CA ASP A 583 29.16 26.08 -26.82
C ASP A 583 29.56 26.20 -28.31
N GLY A 584 29.08 25.27 -29.14
CA GLY A 584 29.22 25.26 -30.59
C GLY A 584 30.57 24.75 -31.09
N ASP A 585 31.34 24.02 -30.28
CA ASP A 585 32.66 23.52 -30.66
C ASP A 585 32.64 22.20 -31.45
N GLY A 586 31.47 21.55 -31.51
CA GLY A 586 31.23 20.29 -32.22
C GLY A 586 31.29 19.05 -31.32
N LEU A 587 31.61 19.20 -30.04
CA LEU A 587 31.41 18.21 -28.99
C LEU A 587 30.05 18.45 -28.32
N TYR A 588 29.49 17.40 -27.73
CA TYR A 588 28.11 17.40 -27.23
C TYR A 588 28.12 17.11 -25.73
N GLU A 589 28.38 18.14 -24.92
CA GLU A 589 28.54 18.04 -23.47
C GLU A 589 27.23 17.86 -22.70
N ASP A 590 26.11 18.30 -23.27
CA ASP A 590 24.76 18.10 -22.73
C ASP A 590 24.23 16.77 -23.27
N VAL A 591 24.69 15.68 -22.65
CA VAL A 591 24.49 14.30 -23.11
C VAL A 591 23.06 13.82 -22.80
N ASN A 592 22.44 14.34 -21.75
CA ASN A 592 21.08 13.97 -21.32
C ASN A 592 19.98 14.95 -21.81
N GLU A 593 20.33 15.98 -22.58
CA GLU A 593 19.41 17.00 -23.15
C GLU A 593 18.67 17.82 -22.07
N ASN A 594 19.25 17.98 -20.87
CA ASN A 594 18.64 18.79 -19.81
C ASN A 594 18.94 20.30 -19.95
N GLY A 595 19.75 20.69 -20.95
CA GLY A 595 20.13 22.06 -21.25
C GLY A 595 21.20 22.63 -20.31
N LYS A 596 21.89 21.79 -19.54
CA LYS A 596 23.02 22.11 -18.68
C LYS A 596 24.15 21.11 -18.96
N VAL A 597 25.36 21.52 -18.63
CA VAL A 597 26.55 20.66 -18.65
C VAL A 597 26.91 20.43 -17.19
N ASP A 598 26.57 19.26 -16.65
CA ASP A 598 26.76 18.90 -15.25
C ASP A 598 27.13 17.41 -15.04
N PHE A 599 27.21 16.99 -13.77
CA PHE A 599 27.64 15.64 -13.43
C PHE A 599 26.70 14.53 -13.97
N ASN A 600 25.44 14.86 -14.27
CA ASN A 600 24.50 13.90 -14.83
C ASN A 600 24.88 13.53 -16.28
N ASP A 601 25.51 14.44 -17.02
CA ASP A 601 26.02 14.17 -18.38
C ASP A 601 27.19 13.19 -18.36
N VAL A 602 28.05 13.29 -17.34
CA VAL A 602 29.16 12.36 -17.11
C VAL A 602 28.62 10.94 -16.89
N ASN A 603 27.57 10.81 -16.06
CA ASN A 603 26.94 9.53 -15.76
C ASN A 603 26.27 8.94 -17.01
N GLU A 604 25.54 9.76 -17.76
CA GLU A 604 24.88 9.35 -19.01
C GLU A 604 25.90 8.86 -20.05
N LEU A 605 27.00 9.60 -20.24
CA LEU A 605 28.07 9.18 -21.14
C LEU A 605 28.69 7.85 -20.69
N PHE A 606 28.95 7.68 -19.39
CA PHE A 606 29.49 6.45 -18.84
C PHE A 606 28.59 5.24 -19.12
N GLN A 607 27.29 5.38 -18.86
CA GLN A 607 26.31 4.32 -19.10
C GLN A 607 26.27 3.93 -20.58
N ARG A 608 26.32 4.88 -21.50
CA ARG A 608 26.27 4.63 -22.96
C ARG A 608 27.50 3.93 -23.51
N ILE A 609 28.69 4.25 -23.00
CA ILE A 609 29.92 3.52 -23.38
C ILE A 609 29.81 2.06 -22.93
N THR A 610 29.20 1.80 -21.78
CA THR A 610 29.02 0.42 -21.28
C THR A 610 27.90 -0.37 -21.97
N ALA A 611 26.86 0.31 -22.48
CA ALA A 611 25.68 -0.29 -23.10
C ALA A 611 25.84 -0.65 -24.60
N ALA A 612 27.02 -0.39 -25.19
CA ALA A 612 27.31 -0.57 -26.62
C ALA A 612 26.38 0.22 -27.55
N GLY A 613 26.68 1.51 -27.76
CA GLY A 613 25.89 2.35 -28.67
C GLY A 613 26.57 3.60 -29.24
N ILE A 614 27.68 4.08 -28.65
CA ILE A 614 28.26 5.39 -29.00
C ILE A 614 29.76 5.37 -29.35
N GLU A 615 30.40 4.20 -29.40
CA GLU A 615 31.86 4.06 -29.61
C GLU A 615 32.37 4.70 -30.92
N ASP A 616 31.50 4.84 -31.91
CA ASP A 616 31.80 5.46 -33.21
C ASP A 616 31.35 6.93 -33.33
N ASP A 617 30.66 7.48 -32.33
CA ASP A 617 30.05 8.82 -32.39
C ASP A 617 31.01 9.91 -31.91
N ARG A 618 31.66 10.57 -32.86
CA ARG A 618 32.74 11.55 -32.61
C ARG A 618 32.31 12.82 -31.91
N ARG A 619 31.00 12.99 -31.68
CA ARG A 619 30.47 14.06 -30.84
C ARG A 619 30.84 13.91 -29.37
N PHE A 620 31.27 12.72 -28.93
CA PHE A 620 31.67 12.42 -27.54
C PHE A 620 33.16 12.09 -27.38
N ASP A 621 33.99 12.40 -28.40
CA ASP A 621 35.45 12.23 -28.36
C ASP A 621 36.09 13.46 -27.68
N PHE A 622 35.80 13.64 -26.39
CA PHE A 622 36.26 14.77 -25.58
C PHE A 622 37.79 14.81 -25.43
N THR A 623 38.45 13.66 -25.58
CA THR A 623 39.91 13.57 -25.57
C THR A 623 40.56 13.92 -26.92
N GLY A 624 39.79 13.86 -28.01
CA GLY A 624 40.23 14.09 -29.38
C GLY A 624 41.21 13.02 -29.90
N ASP A 625 41.22 11.84 -29.29
CA ASP A 625 42.17 10.77 -29.62
C ASP A 625 41.67 9.84 -30.73
N GLY A 626 40.41 10.01 -31.13
CA GLY A 626 39.80 9.24 -32.19
C GLY A 626 39.12 7.97 -31.71
N THR A 627 38.81 7.85 -30.43
CA THR A 627 37.99 6.79 -29.83
C THR A 627 37.04 7.41 -28.82
N VAL A 628 35.86 6.80 -28.62
CA VAL A 628 34.94 7.17 -27.54
C VAL A 628 35.01 6.08 -26.50
N ASP A 629 35.70 6.32 -25.40
CA ASP A 629 35.89 5.37 -24.31
C ASP A 629 35.87 6.05 -22.92
N VAL A 630 36.22 5.30 -21.88
CA VAL A 630 36.20 5.78 -20.49
C VAL A 630 37.10 7.01 -20.28
N GLN A 631 38.11 7.25 -21.12
CA GLN A 631 38.90 8.49 -21.08
C GLN A 631 38.07 9.72 -21.44
N ASP A 632 37.08 9.61 -22.32
CA ASP A 632 36.19 10.71 -22.68
C ASP A 632 35.19 11.03 -21.55
N VAL A 633 34.77 10.02 -20.79
CA VAL A 633 34.01 10.21 -19.53
C VAL A 633 34.82 11.02 -18.53
N LEU A 634 36.11 10.70 -18.38
CA LEU A 634 37.00 11.44 -17.49
C LEU A 634 37.24 12.87 -17.99
N ALA A 635 37.34 13.07 -19.31
CA ALA A 635 37.49 14.40 -19.89
C ALA A 635 36.25 15.26 -19.68
N LEU A 636 35.04 14.73 -19.90
CA LEU A 636 33.78 15.41 -19.59
C LEU A 636 33.65 15.70 -18.08
N PHE A 637 34.10 14.78 -17.22
CA PHE A 637 34.14 15.01 -15.76
C PHE A 637 35.07 16.16 -15.36
N GLU A 638 36.17 16.39 -16.08
CA GLU A 638 37.06 17.53 -15.83
C GLU A 638 36.49 18.88 -16.31
N MET A 639 35.44 18.86 -17.13
CA MET A 639 34.77 20.06 -17.68
C MET A 639 33.65 20.60 -16.78
N VAL A 640 33.06 19.76 -15.91
CA VAL A 640 31.90 20.08 -15.06
C VAL A 640 32.24 20.58 -13.66
#